data_AF-A2ESG7-F1
#
_entry.id   AF-A2ESG7-F1
#
_cell.length_a   1.000
_cell.length_b   1.000
_cell.length_c   1.000
_cell.angle_alpha   90.00
_cell.angle_beta   90.00
_cell.angle_gamma   90.00
#
_symmetry.space_group_name_H-M   'P 1'
#
loop_
_entity.id
_entity.type
_entity.pdbx_description
1 polymer ?
#
loop_
_entity_poly.entity_id
_entity_poly.type
_entity_poly.pdbx_seq_one_letter_code
_entity_poly.pdbx_strand_id
1 'polypeptide(L)'
;MSDDERDDSKKARAILKQKTARIRELETQMRSMKAENNTLSAEFNDINQKKAEMEVQLGQLQEELASKNEEIKKLISSASGGAEVDKIIETLQNRITKLEEERNSESEISYKAQISELQKQIEQLKENGNVVVDTTEIDSLKKQIEQLNKENESLKSSDSAQLQAEIENLRNEIVSLTQQNDEIPKLKKLIAELRQENDQLNDELWNDQKGEDNSEELEAKDREIEELKKQLKSVNTTEIQKLKKQIQQLQQELESKDNDDDGWNNNEQLEELQTKLAASEKQIITLQKENEQLRANQKEEDDGWGDLESEKPDNSELQEKITSLTKENERLKGFEANVKQMQATIENLNKKQDEAIKNLQKENENLKNEIKILEENQKSGENDGWGDDEDENTELKNQIDQLKKENDNLKKQIQNLQTENQELKENQKEDDGWGDDNNTEELYKEIESLKKENQKLISENKELKANQKEETEGWGEDETEELKSEIESLKNENKKLLSENKSLKDSITKLNESNKADSQADLDKIKKENEDLQQKLDETEQKLIEYEFQLGDLQSEASQAKNLQKQVNKLKSQNEELQNQLEDLQNDVIEESNEARQQTESLQSENKTLKMELDNSTKQIEELQAEIESLKAASSNTPQNSPIQNQSQEGTSPDDRKLKDHSETNESVSPEKHAEIEKHLDVMTAQILQMKKEGEEMSSQLQKVTKENNDLKKRIKSLEEEKNASQAQKLHEEYELMKKQNSQPQKEEKEEIHPPVKQEEQKQSDIEFKFNYLKEALKHFCQEDENTQKKMINPILTILGFSKSDIESTMQQWDKSHKKLFGLI
;
A
#
# COMPACT_ATOMS: atom_id res chain seq x y z
N MET A 1 12.75 73.12 21.90
CA MET A 1 12.02 71.90 21.51
C MET A 1 10.73 71.89 22.28
N SER A 2 9.61 71.96 21.56
CA SER A 2 8.27 71.88 22.15
C SER A 2 8.06 70.50 22.79
N ASP A 3 7.11 70.39 23.71
CA ASP A 3 6.80 69.09 24.34
C ASP A 3 6.36 68.03 23.31
N ASP A 4 5.80 68.45 22.16
CA ASP A 4 5.46 67.58 21.03
C ASP A 4 6.70 66.94 20.37
N GLU A 5 7.79 67.69 20.15
CA GLU A 5 9.02 67.14 19.57
C GLU A 5 9.69 66.08 20.48
N ARG A 6 9.49 66.20 21.80
CA ARG A 6 9.96 65.19 22.77
C ARG A 6 9.11 63.93 22.74
N ASP A 7 7.81 64.03 22.51
CA ASP A 7 6.92 62.89 22.47
C ASP A 7 7.08 62.08 21.17
N ASP A 8 7.26 62.78 20.04
CA ASP A 8 7.58 62.14 18.76
C ASP A 8 8.94 61.45 18.77
N SER A 9 9.95 62.05 19.42
CA SER A 9 11.26 61.42 19.61
C SER A 9 11.18 60.16 20.48
N LYS A 10 10.31 60.14 21.50
CA LYS A 10 10.06 58.95 22.33
C LYS A 10 9.34 57.85 21.55
N LYS A 11 8.31 58.19 20.77
CA LYS A 11 7.62 57.24 19.89
C LYS A 11 8.57 56.65 18.84
N ALA A 12 9.38 57.49 18.20
CA ALA A 12 10.40 57.04 17.25
C ALA A 12 11.41 56.07 17.92
N ARG A 13 11.90 56.38 19.12
CA ARG A 13 12.77 55.47 19.89
C ARG A 13 12.10 54.15 20.27
N ALA A 14 10.82 54.18 20.65
CA ALA A 14 10.06 52.98 20.99
C ALA A 14 9.89 52.06 19.77
N ILE A 15 9.52 52.63 18.62
CA ILE A 15 9.41 51.90 17.34
C ILE A 15 10.77 51.31 16.94
N LEU A 16 11.85 52.08 17.07
CA LEU A 16 13.21 51.62 16.73
C LEU A 16 13.63 50.46 17.64
N LYS A 17 13.29 50.52 18.93
CA LYS A 17 13.57 49.46 19.90
C LYS A 17 12.76 48.19 19.60
N GLN A 18 11.50 48.32 19.20
CA GLN A 18 10.64 47.21 18.77
C GLN A 18 11.16 46.57 17.48
N LYS A 19 11.52 47.37 16.47
CA LYS A 19 12.12 46.87 15.22
C LYS A 19 13.46 46.18 15.47
N THR A 20 14.31 46.71 16.35
CA THR A 20 15.58 46.08 16.73
C THR A 20 15.36 44.74 17.45
N ALA A 21 14.34 44.64 18.31
CA ALA A 21 13.97 43.38 18.95
C ALA A 21 13.48 42.35 17.93
N ARG A 22 12.63 42.77 16.97
CA ARG A 22 12.14 41.90 15.91
C ARG A 22 13.26 41.42 14.97
N ILE A 23 14.22 42.27 14.66
CA ILE A 23 15.41 41.88 13.86
C ILE A 23 16.21 40.79 14.60
N ARG A 24 16.47 40.95 15.91
CA ARG A 24 17.18 39.92 16.69
C ARG A 24 16.42 38.59 16.76
N GLU A 25 15.10 38.65 16.85
CA GLU A 25 14.26 37.46 16.85
C GLU A 25 14.35 36.73 15.50
N LEU A 26 14.24 37.46 14.38
CA LEU A 26 14.42 36.91 13.03
C LEU A 26 15.83 36.36 12.80
N GLU A 27 16.86 37.03 13.29
CA GLU A 27 18.25 36.52 13.23
C GLU A 27 18.41 35.22 14.02
N THR A 28 17.72 35.08 15.15
CA THR A 28 17.73 33.85 15.96
C THR A 28 17.01 32.71 15.23
N GLN A 29 15.85 32.99 14.62
CA GLN A 29 15.12 32.03 13.80
C GLN A 29 15.93 31.59 12.58
N MET A 30 16.58 32.51 11.87
CA MET A 30 17.46 32.16 10.74
C MET A 30 18.64 31.27 11.17
N ARG A 31 19.25 31.54 12.33
CA ARG A 31 20.33 30.67 12.85
C ARG A 31 19.81 29.28 13.20
N SER A 32 18.61 29.17 13.77
CA SER A 32 17.97 27.88 14.06
C SER A 32 17.69 27.10 12.78
N MET A 33 17.03 27.72 11.80
CA MET A 33 16.74 27.07 10.52
C MET A 33 18.02 26.67 9.77
N LYS A 34 19.09 27.47 9.86
CA LYS A 34 20.37 27.12 9.25
C LYS A 34 21.03 25.92 9.93
N ALA A 35 20.90 25.80 11.26
CA ALA A 35 21.39 24.63 11.98
C ALA A 35 20.58 23.37 11.61
N GLU A 36 19.26 23.49 11.54
CA GLU A 36 18.36 22.41 11.13
C GLU A 36 18.65 21.93 9.69
N ASN A 37 18.84 22.87 8.75
CA ASN A 37 19.19 22.53 7.38
C ASN A 37 20.55 21.81 7.27
N ASN A 38 21.51 22.16 8.11
CA ASN A 38 22.80 21.45 8.18
C ASN A 38 22.62 20.03 8.73
N THR A 39 21.74 19.83 9.72
CA THR A 39 21.42 18.50 10.25
C THR A 39 20.73 17.64 9.20
N LEU A 40 19.71 18.17 8.53
CA LEU A 40 19.01 17.47 7.44
C LEU A 40 19.95 17.12 6.29
N SER A 41 20.87 18.02 5.93
CA SER A 41 21.89 17.73 4.92
C SER A 41 22.85 16.60 5.34
N ALA A 42 23.20 16.51 6.62
CA ALA A 42 24.02 15.41 7.14
C ALA A 42 23.25 14.08 7.13
N GLU A 43 21.97 14.09 7.52
CA GLU A 43 21.09 12.90 7.47
C GLU A 43 20.87 12.42 6.03
N PHE A 44 20.66 13.34 5.09
CA PHE A 44 20.54 13.01 3.67
C PHE A 44 21.80 12.31 3.12
N ASN A 45 22.98 12.78 3.54
CA ASN A 45 24.25 12.16 3.15
C ASN A 45 24.41 10.75 3.75
N ASP A 46 24.01 10.55 5.01
CA ASP A 46 24.03 9.22 5.66
C ASP A 46 23.06 8.24 4.98
N ILE A 47 21.86 8.70 4.60
CA ILE A 47 20.89 7.89 3.86
C ILE A 47 21.44 7.50 2.47
N ASN A 48 22.07 8.44 1.76
CA ASN A 48 22.68 8.13 0.45
C ASN A 48 23.85 7.15 0.58
N GLN A 49 24.63 7.23 1.65
CA GLN A 49 25.67 6.24 1.92
C GLN A 49 25.06 4.85 2.17
N LYS A 50 24.03 4.75 3.01
CA LYS A 50 23.31 3.49 3.26
C LYS A 50 22.67 2.92 2.00
N LYS A 51 22.15 3.76 1.12
CA LYS A 51 21.62 3.35 -0.19
C LYS A 51 22.73 2.71 -1.04
N ALA A 52 23.90 3.34 -1.15
CA ALA A 52 25.03 2.77 -1.88
C ALA A 52 25.51 1.43 -1.29
N GLU A 53 25.53 1.31 0.04
CA GLU A 53 25.86 0.04 0.71
C GLU A 53 24.85 -1.08 0.41
N MET A 54 23.55 -0.76 0.40
CA MET A 54 22.50 -1.71 0.03
C MET A 54 22.58 -2.12 -1.44
N GLU A 55 22.89 -1.20 -2.37
CA GLU A 55 23.08 -1.52 -3.79
C GLU A 55 24.24 -2.50 -4.00
N VAL A 56 25.34 -2.34 -3.25
CA VAL A 56 26.46 -3.30 -3.27
C VAL A 56 26.04 -4.67 -2.75
N GLN A 57 25.30 -4.74 -1.64
CA GLN A 57 24.78 -6.01 -1.11
C GLN A 57 23.83 -6.71 -2.08
N LEU A 58 22.98 -5.94 -2.77
CA LEU A 58 22.04 -6.47 -3.75
C LEU A 58 22.77 -7.06 -4.97
N GLY A 59 23.85 -6.41 -5.43
CA GLY A 59 24.73 -6.95 -6.47
C GLY A 59 25.41 -8.26 -6.05
N GLN A 60 25.90 -8.36 -4.81
CA GLN A 60 26.49 -9.60 -4.29
C GLN A 60 25.49 -10.75 -4.23
N LEU A 61 24.25 -10.50 -3.78
CA LEU A 61 23.19 -11.50 -3.74
C LEU A 61 22.78 -11.96 -5.15
N GLN A 62 22.74 -11.05 -6.13
CA GLN A 62 22.48 -11.41 -7.53
C GLN A 62 23.58 -12.32 -8.10
N GLU A 63 24.84 -12.06 -7.77
CA GLU A 63 25.97 -12.87 -8.22
C GLU A 63 25.96 -14.27 -7.56
N GLU A 64 25.62 -14.34 -6.26
CA GLU A 64 25.44 -15.61 -5.54
C GLU A 64 24.28 -16.43 -6.12
N LEU A 65 23.16 -15.78 -6.44
CA LEU A 65 22.00 -16.42 -7.06
C LEU A 65 22.32 -16.93 -8.47
N ALA A 66 23.09 -16.18 -9.26
CA ALA A 66 23.58 -16.62 -10.56
C ALA A 66 24.50 -17.86 -10.43
N SER A 67 25.41 -17.85 -9.45
CA SER A 67 26.29 -18.99 -9.16
C SER A 67 25.48 -20.24 -8.75
N LYS A 68 24.50 -20.07 -7.85
CA LYS A 68 23.63 -21.16 -7.40
C LYS A 68 22.76 -21.71 -8.54
N ASN A 69 22.27 -20.85 -9.43
CA ASN A 69 21.53 -21.29 -10.62
C ASN A 69 22.39 -22.12 -11.58
N GLU A 70 23.66 -21.75 -11.80
CA GLU A 70 24.57 -22.57 -12.59
C GLU A 70 24.93 -23.90 -11.88
N GLU A 71 25.03 -23.91 -10.55
CA GLU A 71 25.18 -25.14 -9.76
C GLU A 71 23.96 -26.06 -9.91
N ILE A 72 22.75 -25.52 -9.79
CA ILE A 72 21.50 -26.25 -10.03
C ILE A 72 21.45 -26.79 -11.46
N LYS A 73 21.85 -26.00 -12.46
CA LYS A 73 21.87 -26.42 -13.86
C LYS A 73 22.88 -27.55 -14.12
N LYS A 74 24.04 -27.51 -13.46
CA LYS A 74 25.01 -28.62 -13.46
C LYS A 74 24.44 -29.86 -12.78
N LEU A 75 23.80 -29.71 -11.63
CA LEU A 75 23.14 -30.80 -10.91
C LEU A 75 22.03 -31.44 -11.74
N ILE A 76 21.19 -30.64 -12.41
CA ILE A 76 20.17 -31.10 -13.33
C ILE A 76 20.80 -31.84 -14.51
N SER A 77 21.91 -31.34 -15.06
CA SER A 77 22.61 -32.01 -16.18
C SER A 77 23.28 -33.32 -15.76
N SER A 78 23.73 -33.43 -14.50
CA SER A 78 24.26 -34.68 -13.94
C SER A 78 23.17 -35.65 -13.47
N ALA A 79 22.02 -35.14 -13.05
CA ALA A 79 20.84 -35.93 -12.65
C ALA A 79 20.00 -36.36 -13.86
N SER A 80 20.13 -35.67 -15.01
CA SER A 80 19.57 -36.06 -16.30
C SER A 80 20.39 -37.18 -16.93
N GLY A 81 20.65 -38.24 -16.19
CA GLY A 81 21.01 -39.55 -16.72
C GLY A 81 19.89 -40.17 -17.57
N GLY A 82 18.94 -39.37 -18.09
CA GLY A 82 17.88 -39.80 -19.00
C GLY A 82 18.44 -40.57 -20.20
N ALA A 83 19.58 -40.16 -20.77
CA ALA A 83 20.18 -40.93 -21.87
C ALA A 83 20.74 -42.31 -21.46
N GLU A 84 21.08 -42.52 -20.19
CA GLU A 84 21.62 -43.78 -19.67
C GLU A 84 20.50 -44.65 -19.10
N VAL A 85 19.50 -44.04 -18.46
CA VAL A 85 18.24 -44.65 -18.03
C VAL A 85 17.41 -45.06 -19.24
N ASP A 86 17.30 -44.26 -20.30
CA ASP A 86 16.60 -44.60 -21.54
C ASP A 86 17.32 -45.74 -22.28
N LYS A 87 18.66 -45.78 -22.27
CA LYS A 87 19.43 -46.92 -22.78
C LYS A 87 19.22 -48.17 -21.94
N ILE A 88 19.16 -48.05 -20.61
CA ILE A 88 18.87 -49.17 -19.72
C ILE A 88 17.43 -49.64 -19.91
N ILE A 89 16.46 -48.73 -20.07
CA ILE A 89 15.06 -49.03 -20.35
C ILE A 89 14.94 -49.72 -21.72
N GLU A 90 15.59 -49.22 -22.77
CA GLU A 90 15.60 -49.84 -24.10
C GLU A 90 16.26 -51.23 -24.06
N THR A 91 17.33 -51.38 -23.28
CA THR A 91 18.01 -52.68 -23.08
C THR A 91 17.13 -53.67 -22.30
N LEU A 92 16.44 -53.19 -21.26
CA LEU A 92 15.52 -53.99 -20.45
C LEU A 92 14.26 -54.35 -21.25
N GLN A 93 13.72 -53.44 -22.05
CA GLN A 93 12.58 -53.68 -22.93
C GLN A 93 12.93 -54.76 -23.95
N ASN A 94 14.07 -54.66 -24.65
CA ASN A 94 14.54 -55.70 -25.57
C ASN A 94 14.76 -57.05 -24.88
N ARG A 95 15.23 -57.05 -23.61
CA ARG A 95 15.38 -58.27 -22.81
C ARG A 95 14.02 -58.86 -22.43
N ILE A 96 13.05 -58.04 -22.07
CA ILE A 96 11.67 -58.46 -21.76
C ILE A 96 11.03 -59.06 -23.01
N THR A 97 11.11 -58.41 -24.18
CA THR A 97 10.53 -58.96 -25.42
C THR A 97 11.15 -60.30 -25.78
N LYS A 98 12.48 -60.44 -25.63
CA LYS A 98 13.17 -61.70 -25.92
C LYS A 98 12.82 -62.80 -24.92
N LEU A 99 12.67 -62.48 -23.63
CA LEU A 99 12.20 -63.42 -22.60
C LEU A 99 10.73 -63.81 -22.81
N GLU A 100 9.89 -62.91 -23.31
CA GLU A 100 8.50 -63.22 -23.68
C GLU A 100 8.41 -64.15 -24.90
N GLU A 101 9.27 -63.94 -25.90
CA GLU A 101 9.42 -64.85 -27.05
C GLU A 101 9.93 -66.24 -26.62
N GLU A 102 10.95 -66.30 -25.75
CA GLU A 102 11.48 -67.54 -25.17
C GLU A 102 10.40 -68.26 -24.32
N ARG A 103 9.71 -67.54 -23.43
CA ARG A 103 8.61 -68.09 -22.61
C ARG A 103 7.47 -68.65 -23.47
N ASN A 104 7.04 -67.93 -24.51
CA ASN A 104 5.96 -68.38 -25.39
C ASN A 104 6.41 -69.56 -26.26
N SER A 105 7.67 -69.63 -26.69
CA SER A 105 8.16 -70.76 -27.48
C SER A 105 8.40 -72.04 -26.65
N GLU A 106 8.90 -71.97 -25.42
CA GLU A 106 9.17 -73.16 -24.59
C GLU A 106 7.93 -73.70 -23.88
N SER A 107 7.08 -72.83 -23.30
CA SER A 107 5.88 -73.31 -22.59
C SER A 107 4.78 -73.75 -23.57
N GLU A 108 4.56 -73.06 -24.69
CA GLU A 108 3.47 -73.42 -25.59
C GLU A 108 3.74 -74.70 -26.38
N ILE A 109 5.02 -74.96 -26.75
CA ILE A 109 5.42 -76.21 -27.42
C ILE A 109 5.40 -77.39 -26.44
N SER A 110 5.88 -77.20 -25.19
CA SER A 110 5.88 -78.25 -24.16
C SER A 110 4.47 -78.63 -23.71
N TYR A 111 3.61 -77.65 -23.43
CA TYR A 111 2.23 -77.93 -23.01
C TYR A 111 1.37 -78.45 -24.16
N LYS A 112 1.53 -78.01 -25.42
CA LYS A 112 0.84 -78.63 -26.58
C LYS A 112 1.28 -80.07 -26.82
N ALA A 113 2.56 -80.38 -26.63
CA ALA A 113 3.07 -81.75 -26.76
C ALA A 113 2.52 -82.66 -25.65
N GLN A 114 2.51 -82.19 -24.39
CA GLN A 114 1.93 -82.94 -23.28
C GLN A 114 0.41 -83.10 -23.40
N ILE A 115 -0.32 -82.07 -23.86
CA ILE A 115 -1.76 -82.16 -24.12
C ILE A 115 -2.05 -83.14 -25.28
N SER A 116 -1.26 -83.13 -26.35
CA SER A 116 -1.40 -84.10 -27.45
C SER A 116 -1.12 -85.54 -26.99
N GLU A 117 -0.12 -85.74 -26.13
CA GLU A 117 0.21 -87.05 -25.58
C GLU A 117 -0.87 -87.55 -24.61
N LEU A 118 -1.37 -86.68 -23.73
CA LEU A 118 -2.49 -86.99 -22.83
C LEU A 118 -3.80 -87.25 -23.60
N GLN A 119 -4.08 -86.51 -24.68
CA GLN A 119 -5.23 -86.79 -25.55
C GLN A 119 -5.10 -88.15 -26.24
N LYS A 120 -3.89 -88.53 -26.67
CA LYS A 120 -3.61 -89.85 -27.25
C LYS A 120 -3.77 -90.98 -26.23
N GLN A 121 -3.36 -90.76 -24.98
CA GLN A 121 -3.57 -91.71 -23.88
C GLN A 121 -5.05 -91.83 -23.51
N ILE A 122 -5.81 -90.72 -23.48
CA ILE A 122 -7.25 -90.73 -23.26
C ILE A 122 -7.97 -91.51 -24.37
N GLU A 123 -7.56 -91.34 -25.63
CA GLU A 123 -8.17 -92.06 -26.76
C GLU A 123 -7.82 -93.57 -26.74
N GLN A 124 -6.59 -93.93 -26.36
CA GLN A 124 -6.19 -95.33 -26.13
C GLN A 124 -6.92 -95.98 -24.95
N LEU A 125 -7.24 -95.22 -23.90
CA LEU A 125 -8.02 -95.70 -22.76
C LEU A 125 -9.51 -95.88 -23.10
N LYS A 126 -10.06 -95.07 -24.03
CA LYS A 126 -11.43 -95.27 -24.56
C LYS A 126 -11.56 -96.49 -25.47
N GLU A 127 -10.52 -96.83 -26.24
CA GLU A 127 -10.55 -98.00 -27.13
C GLU A 127 -10.37 -99.34 -26.38
N ASN A 128 -9.68 -99.37 -25.23
CA ASN A 128 -9.31 -100.60 -24.53
C ASN A 128 -10.07 -100.89 -23.22
N GLY A 129 -10.91 -99.97 -22.73
CA GLY A 129 -11.54 -100.11 -21.42
C GLY A 129 -13.05 -99.93 -21.46
N ASN A 130 -13.79 -101.03 -21.38
CA ASN A 130 -15.19 -101.03 -20.98
C ASN A 130 -15.31 -100.59 -19.52
N VAL A 131 -15.27 -99.29 -19.26
CA VAL A 131 -15.51 -98.71 -17.93
C VAL A 131 -16.60 -97.67 -18.04
N VAL A 132 -17.78 -98.07 -17.57
CA VAL A 132 -18.84 -97.17 -17.15
C VAL A 132 -18.30 -96.41 -15.93
N VAL A 133 -17.78 -95.21 -16.16
CA VAL A 133 -17.51 -94.22 -15.09
C VAL A 133 -18.54 -93.12 -15.25
N ASP A 134 -19.19 -92.79 -14.13
CA ASP A 134 -20.33 -91.89 -13.99
C ASP A 134 -20.20 -90.60 -14.83
N THR A 135 -20.91 -90.58 -15.95
CA THR A 135 -20.96 -89.47 -16.91
C THR A 135 -21.59 -88.19 -16.33
N THR A 136 -22.32 -88.30 -15.23
CA THR A 136 -23.02 -87.17 -14.58
C THR A 136 -22.09 -86.24 -13.81
N GLU A 137 -21.04 -86.75 -13.18
CA GLU A 137 -20.11 -85.94 -12.38
C GLU A 137 -19.11 -85.20 -13.28
N ILE A 138 -18.69 -85.85 -14.38
CA ILE A 138 -17.86 -85.23 -15.42
C ILE A 138 -18.63 -84.10 -16.14
N ASP A 139 -19.91 -84.30 -16.45
CA ASP A 139 -20.73 -83.27 -17.10
C ASP A 139 -21.06 -82.10 -16.15
N SER A 140 -21.19 -82.37 -14.85
CA SER A 140 -21.31 -81.35 -13.80
C SER A 140 -20.04 -80.50 -13.70
N LEU A 141 -18.88 -81.14 -13.59
CA LEU A 141 -17.58 -80.46 -13.52
C LEU A 141 -17.29 -79.67 -14.79
N LYS A 142 -17.65 -80.18 -15.97
CA LYS A 142 -17.55 -79.44 -17.24
C LYS A 142 -18.40 -78.17 -17.24
N LYS A 143 -19.65 -78.24 -16.75
CA LYS A 143 -20.50 -77.05 -16.62
C LYS A 143 -19.94 -76.03 -15.64
N GLN A 144 -19.37 -76.46 -14.52
CA GLN A 144 -18.69 -75.56 -13.57
C GLN A 144 -17.46 -74.89 -14.19
N ILE A 145 -16.64 -75.65 -14.92
CA ILE A 145 -15.47 -75.11 -15.63
C ILE A 145 -15.91 -74.10 -16.69
N GLU A 146 -16.98 -74.38 -17.44
CA GLU A 146 -17.50 -73.47 -18.46
C GLU A 146 -18.11 -72.19 -17.87
N GLN A 147 -18.75 -72.29 -16.71
CA GLN A 147 -19.29 -71.14 -15.98
C GLN A 147 -18.17 -70.26 -15.40
N LEU A 148 -17.17 -70.88 -14.76
CA LEU A 148 -15.99 -70.16 -14.24
C LEU A 148 -15.18 -69.52 -15.36
N ASN A 149 -15.09 -70.14 -16.54
CA ASN A 149 -14.43 -69.53 -17.70
C ASN A 149 -15.20 -68.32 -18.24
N LYS A 150 -16.54 -68.38 -18.31
CA LYS A 150 -17.35 -67.21 -18.69
C LYS A 150 -17.25 -66.07 -17.69
N GLU A 151 -17.16 -66.40 -16.40
CA GLU A 151 -16.99 -65.43 -15.32
C GLU A 151 -15.59 -64.81 -15.32
N ASN A 152 -14.55 -65.60 -15.60
CA ASN A 152 -13.20 -65.08 -15.82
C ASN A 152 -13.08 -64.22 -17.08
N GLU A 153 -13.75 -64.58 -18.17
CA GLU A 153 -13.77 -63.77 -19.40
C GLU A 153 -14.55 -62.46 -19.20
N SER A 154 -15.68 -62.48 -18.48
CA SER A 154 -16.45 -61.27 -18.18
C SER A 154 -15.65 -60.33 -17.27
N LEU A 155 -15.01 -60.84 -16.21
CA LEU A 155 -14.14 -60.07 -15.31
C LEU A 155 -12.94 -59.48 -16.05
N LYS A 156 -12.25 -60.27 -16.89
CA LYS A 156 -11.13 -59.75 -17.72
C LYS A 156 -11.60 -58.67 -18.71
N SER A 157 -12.78 -58.81 -19.29
CA SER A 157 -13.29 -57.83 -20.25
C SER A 157 -13.75 -56.53 -19.59
N SER A 158 -14.34 -56.59 -18.38
CA SER A 158 -14.87 -55.43 -17.67
C SER A 158 -13.77 -54.58 -17.06
N ASP A 159 -12.87 -55.19 -16.30
CA ASP A 159 -11.82 -54.45 -15.57
C ASP A 159 -10.76 -53.91 -16.54
N SER A 160 -10.42 -54.68 -17.59
CA SER A 160 -9.50 -54.22 -18.63
C SER A 160 -10.08 -53.05 -19.43
N ALA A 161 -11.38 -53.07 -19.74
CA ALA A 161 -12.03 -51.97 -20.46
C ALA A 161 -12.15 -50.69 -19.61
N GLN A 162 -12.41 -50.83 -18.31
CA GLN A 162 -12.44 -49.68 -17.38
C GLN A 162 -11.06 -49.06 -17.22
N LEU A 163 -10.03 -49.89 -17.00
CA LEU A 163 -8.65 -49.41 -16.89
C LEU A 163 -8.15 -48.78 -18.21
N GLN A 164 -8.53 -49.32 -19.37
CA GLN A 164 -8.21 -48.71 -20.67
C GLN A 164 -8.91 -47.35 -20.85
N ALA A 165 -10.17 -47.22 -20.44
CA ALA A 165 -10.88 -45.94 -20.51
C ALA A 165 -10.28 -44.89 -19.55
N GLU A 166 -9.84 -45.31 -18.37
CA GLU A 166 -9.17 -44.43 -17.40
C GLU A 166 -7.77 -44.01 -17.88
N ILE A 167 -6.99 -44.93 -18.45
CA ILE A 167 -5.71 -44.63 -19.10
C ILE A 167 -5.89 -43.65 -20.25
N GLU A 168 -6.93 -43.80 -21.07
CA GLU A 168 -7.20 -42.91 -22.20
C GLU A 168 -7.63 -41.50 -21.73
N ASN A 169 -8.42 -41.41 -20.66
CA ASN A 169 -8.78 -40.13 -20.03
C ASN A 169 -7.55 -39.43 -19.45
N LEU A 170 -6.72 -40.15 -18.70
CA LEU A 170 -5.47 -39.60 -18.13
C LEU A 170 -4.50 -39.17 -19.23
N ARG A 171 -4.41 -39.90 -20.35
CA ARG A 171 -3.63 -39.48 -21.52
C ARG A 171 -4.14 -38.19 -22.12
N ASN A 172 -5.45 -38.03 -22.29
CA ASN A 172 -6.06 -36.80 -22.81
C ASN A 172 -5.81 -35.61 -21.86
N GLU A 173 -5.85 -35.85 -20.55
CA GLU A 173 -5.53 -34.83 -19.55
C GLU A 173 -4.06 -34.42 -19.59
N ILE A 174 -3.13 -35.39 -19.71
CA ILE A 174 -1.69 -35.12 -19.90
C ILE A 174 -1.44 -34.30 -21.16
N VAL A 175 -2.11 -34.60 -22.28
CA VAL A 175 -1.97 -33.83 -23.54
C VAL A 175 -2.47 -32.39 -23.37
N SER A 176 -3.61 -32.19 -22.70
CA SER A 176 -4.14 -30.85 -22.40
C SER A 176 -3.20 -30.04 -21.51
N LEU A 177 -2.68 -30.64 -20.44
CA LEU A 177 -1.71 -30.01 -19.54
C LEU A 177 -0.39 -29.70 -20.25
N THR A 178 0.05 -30.58 -21.16
CA THR A 178 1.27 -30.35 -21.96
C THR A 178 1.10 -29.15 -22.90
N GLN A 179 -0.07 -29.01 -23.55
CA GLN A 179 -0.38 -27.83 -24.38
C GLN A 179 -0.43 -26.53 -23.57
N GLN A 180 -0.98 -26.55 -22.35
CA GLN A 180 -0.96 -25.38 -21.46
C GLN A 180 0.48 -25.03 -21.04
N ASN A 181 1.33 -26.03 -20.82
CA ASN A 181 2.73 -25.81 -20.49
C ASN A 181 3.53 -25.16 -21.65
N ASP A 182 3.11 -25.38 -22.91
CA ASP A 182 3.68 -24.73 -24.11
C ASP A 182 3.26 -23.25 -24.26
N GLU A 183 2.23 -22.78 -23.56
CA GLU A 183 1.84 -21.37 -23.53
C GLU A 183 2.70 -20.55 -22.55
N ILE A 184 3.21 -21.16 -21.48
CA ILE A 184 4.09 -20.53 -20.50
C ILE A 184 5.34 -19.88 -21.13
N PRO A 185 6.11 -20.54 -22.03
CA PRO A 185 7.25 -19.91 -22.67
C PRO A 185 6.85 -18.75 -23.60
N LYS A 186 5.66 -18.80 -24.23
CA LYS A 186 5.15 -17.68 -25.06
C LYS A 186 4.80 -16.47 -24.20
N LEU A 187 4.15 -16.70 -23.06
CA LEU A 187 3.84 -15.65 -22.08
C LEU A 187 5.11 -15.07 -21.44
N LYS A 188 6.11 -15.90 -21.12
CA LYS A 188 7.41 -15.42 -20.62
C LYS A 188 8.13 -14.55 -21.66
N LYS A 189 8.06 -14.91 -22.94
CA LYS A 189 8.61 -14.12 -24.03
C LYS A 189 7.91 -12.76 -24.15
N LEU A 190 6.57 -12.75 -24.10
CA LEU A 190 5.79 -11.52 -24.15
C LEU A 190 6.07 -10.59 -22.94
N ILE A 191 6.21 -11.16 -21.73
CA ILE A 191 6.58 -10.41 -20.53
C ILE A 191 7.98 -9.79 -20.68
N ALA A 192 8.93 -10.50 -21.28
CA ALA A 192 10.27 -9.98 -21.53
C ALA A 192 10.26 -8.83 -22.56
N GLU A 193 9.48 -8.96 -23.63
CA GLU A 193 9.30 -7.92 -24.65
C GLU A 193 8.65 -6.66 -24.04
N LEU A 194 7.60 -6.80 -23.23
CA LEU A 194 6.94 -5.68 -22.55
C LEU A 194 7.84 -5.01 -21.49
N ARG A 195 8.71 -5.78 -20.82
CA ARG A 195 9.70 -5.21 -19.89
C ARG A 195 10.74 -4.39 -20.63
N GLN A 196 11.25 -4.90 -21.74
CA GLN A 196 12.19 -4.18 -22.58
C GLN A 196 11.59 -2.88 -23.13
N GLU A 197 10.32 -2.90 -23.56
CA GLU A 197 9.61 -1.70 -24.02
C GLU A 197 9.41 -0.69 -22.89
N ASN A 198 9.06 -1.15 -21.68
CA ASN A 198 8.99 -0.27 -20.50
C ASN A 198 10.35 0.34 -20.15
N ASP A 199 11.43 -0.43 -20.20
CA ASP A 199 12.78 0.08 -19.93
C ASP A 199 13.17 1.14 -20.97
N GLN A 200 12.85 0.91 -22.25
CA GLN A 200 13.08 1.88 -23.33
C GLN A 200 12.27 3.17 -23.14
N LEU A 201 10.97 3.06 -22.83
CA LEU A 201 10.13 4.23 -22.56
C LEU A 201 10.61 4.99 -21.33
N ASN A 202 11.11 4.30 -20.31
CA ASN A 202 11.62 4.93 -19.10
C ASN A 202 12.96 5.63 -19.36
N ASP A 203 13.83 5.07 -20.22
CA ASP A 203 15.06 5.73 -20.68
C ASP A 203 14.76 6.96 -21.55
N GLU A 204 13.74 6.90 -22.41
CA GLU A 204 13.26 8.06 -23.20
C GLU A 204 12.73 9.16 -22.27
N LEU A 205 11.91 8.80 -21.28
CA LEU A 205 11.35 9.75 -20.30
C LEU A 205 12.45 10.38 -19.41
N TRP A 206 13.50 9.61 -19.11
CA TRP A 206 14.65 10.08 -18.34
C TRP A 206 15.55 11.02 -19.16
N ASN A 207 15.69 10.77 -20.46
CA ASN A 207 16.42 11.66 -21.36
C ASN A 207 15.67 12.96 -21.64
N ASP A 208 14.33 12.95 -21.71
CA ASP A 208 13.51 14.16 -21.84
C ASP A 208 13.51 15.01 -20.55
N GLN A 209 13.71 14.39 -19.38
CA GLN A 209 13.92 15.11 -18.11
C GLN A 209 15.32 15.70 -17.95
N LYS A 210 16.27 15.34 -18.81
CA LYS A 210 17.61 15.95 -18.88
C LYS A 210 17.61 17.21 -19.75
N GLY A 211 16.65 18.11 -19.50
CA GLY A 211 16.65 19.48 -20.01
C GLY A 211 17.70 20.36 -19.33
N GLU A 212 18.95 19.90 -19.22
CA GLU A 212 20.07 20.72 -18.72
C GLU A 212 20.29 21.94 -19.64
N ASP A 213 20.03 21.82 -20.95
CA ASP A 213 20.18 22.93 -21.90
C ASP A 213 19.04 23.96 -21.79
N ASN A 214 17.80 23.52 -21.54
CA ASN A 214 16.66 24.44 -21.44
C ASN A 214 16.66 25.22 -20.11
N SER A 215 17.19 24.66 -19.02
CA SER A 215 17.29 25.36 -17.73
C SER A 215 18.31 26.50 -17.79
N GLU A 216 19.46 26.29 -18.43
CA GLU A 216 20.47 27.34 -18.60
C GLU A 216 19.99 28.43 -19.55
N GLU A 217 19.25 28.08 -20.60
CA GLU A 217 18.67 29.05 -21.53
C GLU A 217 17.53 29.86 -20.87
N LEU A 218 16.69 29.23 -20.05
CA LEU A 218 15.66 29.94 -19.28
C LEU A 218 16.27 30.89 -18.24
N GLU A 219 17.29 30.44 -17.50
CA GLU A 219 18.00 31.31 -16.56
C GLU A 219 18.74 32.46 -17.27
N ALA A 220 19.29 32.21 -18.47
CA ALA A 220 19.90 33.25 -19.29
C ALA A 220 18.86 34.28 -19.75
N LYS A 221 17.67 33.81 -20.16
CA LYS A 221 16.54 34.66 -20.55
C LYS A 221 15.97 35.45 -19.37
N ASP A 222 15.88 34.85 -18.18
CA ASP A 222 15.44 35.54 -16.96
C ASP A 222 16.44 36.63 -16.51
N ARG A 223 17.75 36.39 -16.68
CA ARG A 223 18.78 37.43 -16.45
C ARG A 223 18.69 38.55 -17.48
N GLU A 224 18.43 38.22 -18.75
CA GLU A 224 18.22 39.19 -19.83
C GLU A 224 16.98 40.06 -19.56
N ILE A 225 15.88 39.46 -19.10
CA ILE A 225 14.65 40.16 -18.70
C ILE A 225 14.90 41.11 -17.51
N GLU A 226 15.65 40.69 -16.48
CA GLU A 226 15.96 41.58 -15.34
C GLU A 226 16.89 42.75 -15.73
N GLU A 227 17.87 42.53 -16.62
CA GLU A 227 18.72 43.60 -17.13
C GLU A 227 17.91 44.60 -17.97
N LEU A 228 17.00 44.12 -18.83
CA LEU A 228 16.08 44.96 -19.61
C LEU A 228 15.11 45.74 -18.71
N LYS A 229 14.55 45.12 -17.65
CA LYS A 229 13.72 45.84 -16.66
C LYS A 229 14.50 46.94 -15.95
N LYS A 230 15.77 46.71 -15.63
CA LYS A 230 16.65 47.69 -14.98
C LYS A 230 16.95 48.86 -15.90
N GLN A 231 17.21 48.60 -17.18
CA GLN A 231 17.37 49.62 -18.21
C GLN A 231 16.08 50.43 -18.38
N LEU A 232 14.92 49.77 -18.48
CA LEU A 232 13.61 50.42 -18.62
C LEU A 232 13.31 51.34 -17.42
N LYS A 233 13.61 50.91 -16.19
CA LYS A 233 13.50 51.75 -14.99
C LYS A 233 14.41 52.97 -15.03
N SER A 234 15.64 52.81 -15.52
CA SER A 234 16.62 53.91 -15.59
C SER A 234 16.23 54.97 -16.64
N VAL A 235 15.73 54.55 -17.81
CA VAL A 235 15.25 55.43 -18.88
C VAL A 235 13.96 56.14 -18.43
N ASN A 236 13.04 55.41 -17.80
CA ASN A 236 11.77 55.96 -17.31
C ASN A 236 11.98 56.99 -16.17
N THR A 237 13.06 56.89 -15.40
CA THR A 237 13.34 57.87 -14.32
C THR A 237 14.23 59.03 -14.75
N THR A 238 15.19 58.84 -15.64
CA THR A 238 16.15 59.92 -15.99
C THR A 238 15.78 60.68 -17.25
N GLU A 239 15.25 60.00 -18.27
CA GLU A 239 14.89 60.60 -19.56
C GLU A 239 13.57 61.39 -19.44
N ILE A 240 12.56 60.81 -18.78
CA ILE A 240 11.28 61.48 -18.53
C ILE A 240 11.45 62.66 -17.57
N GLN A 241 12.34 62.58 -16.58
CA GLN A 241 12.63 63.74 -15.72
C GLN A 241 13.34 64.87 -16.49
N LYS A 242 14.25 64.54 -17.41
CA LYS A 242 14.86 65.55 -18.30
C LYS A 242 13.83 66.19 -19.24
N LEU A 243 12.96 65.39 -19.85
CA LEU A 243 11.90 65.88 -20.73
C LEU A 243 10.87 66.72 -19.97
N LYS A 244 10.45 66.30 -18.76
CA LYS A 244 9.60 67.12 -17.88
C LYS A 244 10.24 68.46 -17.53
N LYS A 245 11.54 68.48 -17.25
CA LYS A 245 12.28 69.71 -16.94
C LYS A 245 12.40 70.63 -18.16
N GLN A 246 12.60 70.07 -19.35
CA GLN A 246 12.59 70.84 -20.61
C GLN A 246 11.20 71.38 -20.94
N ILE A 247 10.13 70.61 -20.71
CA ILE A 247 8.75 71.08 -20.89
C ILE A 247 8.45 72.23 -19.92
N GLN A 248 8.85 72.13 -18.65
CA GLN A 248 8.70 73.23 -17.68
C GLN A 248 9.49 74.49 -18.07
N GLN A 249 10.70 74.34 -18.62
CA GLN A 249 11.50 75.48 -19.10
C GLN A 249 10.87 76.16 -20.31
N LEU A 250 10.35 75.38 -21.27
CA LEU A 250 9.66 75.90 -22.44
C LEU A 250 8.33 76.57 -22.06
N GLN A 251 7.61 76.05 -21.05
CA GLN A 251 6.41 76.68 -20.52
C GLN A 251 6.72 78.02 -19.84
N GLN A 252 7.79 78.10 -19.04
CA GLN A 252 8.25 79.38 -18.45
C GLN A 252 8.71 80.39 -19.51
N GLU A 253 9.37 79.93 -20.59
CA GLU A 253 9.76 80.81 -21.69
C GLU A 253 8.54 81.33 -22.47
N LEU A 254 7.50 80.52 -22.65
CA LEU A 254 6.24 80.97 -23.25
C LEU A 254 5.49 81.98 -22.36
N GLU A 255 5.39 81.72 -21.05
CA GLU A 255 4.78 82.66 -20.09
C GLU A 255 5.55 83.98 -19.96
N SER A 256 6.87 83.96 -20.19
CA SER A 256 7.69 85.19 -20.20
C SER A 256 7.56 85.99 -21.50
N LYS A 257 7.13 85.37 -22.61
CA LYS A 257 6.99 86.02 -23.93
C LYS A 257 5.62 86.62 -24.20
N ASP A 258 4.58 86.21 -23.47
CA ASP A 258 3.25 86.85 -23.54
C ASP A 258 3.17 88.21 -22.84
N ASN A 259 4.26 88.68 -22.18
CA ASN A 259 4.29 89.97 -21.48
C ASN A 259 5.07 91.09 -22.19
N ASP A 260 5.82 90.78 -23.26
CA ASP A 260 6.61 91.77 -24.00
C ASP A 260 6.25 91.74 -25.50
N ASP A 261 5.10 92.33 -25.82
CA ASP A 261 4.76 92.77 -27.17
C ASP A 261 5.61 94.02 -27.49
N ASP A 262 6.68 93.84 -28.28
CA ASP A 262 7.17 94.83 -29.24
C ASP A 262 8.35 94.27 -30.10
N GLY A 263 8.03 93.88 -31.34
CA GLY A 263 8.86 94.19 -32.52
C GLY A 263 10.21 93.48 -32.79
N TRP A 264 10.21 92.64 -33.84
CA TRP A 264 11.28 92.40 -34.84
C TRP A 264 12.58 91.66 -34.43
N ASN A 265 12.76 90.40 -34.88
CA ASN A 265 13.81 89.98 -35.84
C ASN A 265 13.70 88.48 -36.18
N ASN A 266 13.15 88.14 -37.36
CA ASN A 266 12.59 86.82 -37.67
C ASN A 266 13.51 85.80 -38.39
N ASN A 267 14.84 85.91 -38.34
CA ASN A 267 15.70 85.00 -39.12
C ASN A 267 16.38 83.89 -38.31
N GLU A 268 16.71 84.12 -37.03
CA GLU A 268 17.39 83.12 -36.18
C GLU A 268 16.39 82.13 -35.55
N GLN A 269 15.19 82.61 -35.20
CA GLN A 269 14.09 81.78 -34.70
C GLN A 269 13.51 80.83 -35.76
N LEU A 270 13.58 81.22 -37.05
CA LEU A 270 13.15 80.36 -38.15
C LEU A 270 14.10 79.17 -38.33
N GLU A 271 15.41 79.41 -38.20
CA GLU A 271 16.44 78.39 -38.31
C GLU A 271 16.41 77.44 -37.09
N GLU A 272 16.14 77.96 -35.89
CA GLU A 272 15.94 77.14 -34.69
C GLU A 272 14.66 76.29 -34.77
N LEU A 273 13.56 76.84 -35.29
CA LEU A 273 12.31 76.10 -35.53
C LEU A 273 12.48 75.04 -36.62
N GLN A 274 13.25 75.32 -37.68
CA GLN A 274 13.59 74.32 -38.70
C GLN A 274 14.46 73.19 -38.14
N THR A 275 15.38 73.50 -37.22
CA THR A 275 16.22 72.49 -36.56
C THR A 275 15.40 71.62 -35.61
N LYS A 276 14.46 72.23 -34.86
CA LYS A 276 13.50 71.51 -34.02
C LYS A 276 12.52 70.67 -34.85
N LEU A 277 12.07 71.16 -35.99
CA LEU A 277 11.22 70.41 -36.92
C LEU A 277 11.97 69.18 -37.48
N ALA A 278 13.22 69.35 -37.91
CA ALA A 278 14.05 68.23 -38.39
C ALA A 278 14.37 67.20 -37.30
N ALA A 279 14.49 67.63 -36.02
CA ALA A 279 14.63 66.74 -34.89
C ALA A 279 13.34 65.95 -34.62
N SER A 280 12.18 66.60 -34.67
CA SER A 280 10.87 65.96 -34.54
C SER A 280 10.60 64.99 -35.68
N GLU A 281 10.97 65.31 -36.93
CA GLU A 281 10.86 64.40 -38.07
C GLU A 281 11.72 63.14 -37.90
N LYS A 282 12.95 63.26 -37.38
CA LYS A 282 13.77 62.09 -37.02
C LYS A 282 13.14 61.24 -35.92
N GLN A 283 12.50 61.89 -34.95
CA GLN A 283 11.83 61.19 -33.85
C GLN A 283 10.59 60.44 -34.34
N ILE A 284 9.83 61.03 -35.28
CA ILE A 284 8.71 60.37 -35.95
C ILE A 284 9.18 59.14 -36.74
N ILE A 285 10.29 59.25 -37.50
CA ILE A 285 10.86 58.10 -38.23
C ILE A 285 11.31 56.99 -37.28
N THR A 286 11.82 57.35 -36.09
CA THR A 286 12.26 56.37 -35.08
C THR A 286 11.06 55.65 -34.46
N LEU A 287 10.01 56.39 -34.09
CA LEU A 287 8.76 55.83 -33.57
C LEU A 287 8.02 54.98 -34.61
N GLN A 288 8.11 55.34 -35.90
CA GLN A 288 7.56 54.51 -36.98
C GLN A 288 8.28 53.17 -37.10
N LYS A 289 9.61 53.13 -36.95
CA LYS A 289 10.38 51.88 -36.91
C LYS A 289 10.05 51.03 -35.69
N GLU A 290 9.91 51.63 -34.51
CA GLU A 290 9.47 50.91 -33.31
C GLU A 290 8.06 50.32 -33.49
N ASN A 291 7.13 51.05 -34.11
CA ASN A 291 5.79 50.53 -34.40
C ASN A 291 5.80 49.38 -35.43
N GLU A 292 6.66 49.44 -36.44
CA GLU A 292 6.85 48.30 -37.36
C GLU A 292 7.41 47.07 -36.64
N GLN A 293 8.31 47.27 -35.69
CA GLN A 293 8.89 46.20 -34.88
C GLN A 293 7.87 45.60 -33.90
N LEU A 294 7.02 46.41 -33.27
CA LEU A 294 5.91 45.93 -32.45
C LEU A 294 4.89 45.13 -33.27
N ARG A 295 4.60 45.54 -34.51
CA ARG A 295 3.74 44.77 -35.42
C ARG A 295 4.36 43.45 -35.86
N ALA A 296 5.69 43.40 -36.02
CA ALA A 296 6.40 42.15 -36.31
C ALA A 296 6.32 41.19 -35.11
N ASN A 297 6.53 41.68 -33.89
CA ASN A 297 6.43 40.88 -32.67
C ASN A 297 5.00 40.36 -32.43
N GLN A 298 3.97 41.19 -32.67
CA GLN A 298 2.57 40.73 -32.59
C GLN A 298 2.26 39.62 -33.59
N LYS A 299 2.88 39.64 -34.77
CA LYS A 299 2.70 38.59 -35.76
C LYS A 299 3.38 37.28 -35.35
N GLU A 300 4.55 37.35 -34.70
CA GLU A 300 5.20 36.16 -34.12
C GLU A 300 4.40 35.57 -32.95
N GLU A 301 3.77 36.41 -32.12
CA GLU A 301 2.83 35.92 -31.10
C GLU A 301 1.62 35.22 -31.73
N ASP A 302 0.98 35.82 -32.75
CA ASP A 302 -0.17 35.23 -33.45
C ASP A 302 0.18 33.90 -34.14
N ASP A 303 1.37 33.79 -34.75
CA ASP A 303 1.85 32.54 -35.35
C ASP A 303 2.15 31.47 -34.27
N GLY A 304 2.62 31.85 -33.07
CA GLY A 304 2.83 30.95 -31.93
C GLY A 304 1.55 30.41 -31.28
N TRP A 305 0.43 31.14 -31.36
CA TRP A 305 -0.89 30.60 -30.96
C TRP A 305 -1.40 29.52 -31.93
N GLY A 306 -0.92 29.50 -33.18
CA GLY A 306 -1.23 28.46 -34.16
C GLY A 306 -0.67 27.09 -33.80
N ASP A 307 0.49 27.04 -33.15
CA ASP A 307 1.12 25.78 -32.71
C ASP A 307 0.37 25.14 -31.54
N LEU A 308 -0.27 25.93 -30.66
CA LEU A 308 -1.15 25.40 -29.59
C LEU A 308 -2.41 24.69 -30.13
N GLU A 309 -2.86 25.03 -31.34
CA GLU A 309 -3.98 24.34 -32.00
C GLU A 309 -3.56 22.97 -32.56
N SER A 310 -2.24 22.76 -32.77
CA SER A 310 -1.66 21.51 -33.25
C SER A 310 -1.42 20.45 -32.15
N GLU A 311 -1.49 20.83 -30.87
CA GLU A 311 -1.37 19.93 -29.70
C GLU A 311 -2.72 19.31 -29.25
N LYS A 312 -3.85 19.74 -29.83
CA LYS A 312 -5.18 19.13 -29.59
C LYS A 312 -5.31 17.63 -29.96
N PRO A 313 -4.67 17.11 -31.03
CA PRO A 313 -4.72 15.69 -31.38
C PRO A 313 -4.08 14.81 -30.30
N ASP A 314 -2.96 15.25 -29.73
CA ASP A 314 -2.21 14.49 -28.72
C ASP A 314 -3.01 14.35 -27.42
N ASN A 315 -3.78 15.37 -27.06
CA ASN A 315 -4.70 15.31 -25.92
C ASN A 315 -5.88 14.35 -26.17
N SER A 316 -6.29 14.16 -27.43
CA SER A 316 -7.29 13.16 -27.82
C SER A 316 -6.75 11.73 -27.73
N GLU A 317 -5.51 11.49 -28.17
CA GLU A 317 -4.84 10.19 -28.01
C GLU A 317 -4.60 9.84 -26.54
N LEU A 318 -4.21 10.82 -25.72
CA LEU A 318 -4.08 10.64 -24.27
C LEU A 318 -5.42 10.30 -23.61
N GLN A 319 -6.53 10.90 -24.04
CA GLN A 319 -7.86 10.52 -23.55
C GLN A 319 -8.27 9.10 -23.98
N GLU A 320 -7.94 8.67 -25.20
CA GLU A 320 -8.17 7.29 -25.64
C GLU A 320 -7.33 6.29 -24.84
N LYS A 321 -6.07 6.63 -24.55
CA LYS A 321 -5.18 5.81 -23.73
C LYS A 321 -5.65 5.71 -22.28
N ILE A 322 -6.14 6.80 -21.69
CA ILE A 322 -6.76 6.80 -20.36
C ILE A 322 -8.02 5.91 -20.35
N THR A 323 -8.85 5.96 -21.38
CA THR A 323 -10.05 5.11 -21.45
C THR A 323 -9.72 3.63 -21.70
N SER A 324 -8.66 3.30 -22.43
CA SER A 324 -8.20 1.90 -22.56
C SER A 324 -7.65 1.36 -21.25
N LEU A 325 -6.79 2.14 -20.56
CA LEU A 325 -6.23 1.78 -19.26
C LEU A 325 -7.30 1.65 -18.17
N THR A 326 -8.36 2.46 -18.25
CA THR A 326 -9.52 2.34 -17.34
C THR A 326 -10.24 1.00 -17.53
N LYS A 327 -10.46 0.56 -18.78
CA LYS A 327 -11.05 -0.75 -19.08
C LYS A 327 -10.14 -1.92 -18.68
N GLU A 328 -8.83 -1.78 -18.87
CA GLU A 328 -7.83 -2.74 -18.41
C GLU A 328 -7.91 -2.93 -16.88
N ASN A 329 -7.98 -1.82 -16.13
CA ASN A 329 -8.11 -1.85 -14.67
C ASN A 329 -9.42 -2.50 -14.20
N GLU A 330 -10.54 -2.26 -14.88
CA GLU A 330 -11.79 -2.97 -14.59
C GLU A 330 -11.66 -4.48 -14.85
N ARG A 331 -10.96 -4.87 -15.90
CA ARG A 331 -10.67 -6.29 -16.20
C ARG A 331 -9.79 -6.92 -15.13
N LEU A 332 -8.75 -6.21 -14.66
CA LEU A 332 -7.87 -6.66 -13.59
C LEU A 332 -8.61 -6.83 -12.25
N LYS A 333 -9.54 -5.92 -11.91
CA LYS A 333 -10.43 -6.10 -10.75
C LYS A 333 -11.28 -7.37 -10.85
N GLY A 334 -11.74 -7.71 -12.06
CA GLY A 334 -12.44 -8.97 -12.31
C GLY A 334 -11.56 -10.20 -12.07
N PHE A 335 -10.29 -10.16 -12.50
CA PHE A 335 -9.33 -11.21 -12.20
C PHE A 335 -9.02 -11.32 -10.70
N GLU A 336 -8.86 -10.19 -10.00
CA GLU A 336 -8.62 -10.18 -8.55
C GLU A 336 -9.77 -10.83 -7.78
N ALA A 337 -11.02 -10.58 -8.18
CA ALA A 337 -12.20 -11.23 -7.62
C ALA A 337 -12.18 -12.76 -7.84
N ASN A 338 -11.79 -13.22 -9.04
CA ASN A 338 -11.65 -14.64 -9.34
C ASN A 338 -10.53 -15.29 -8.51
N VAL A 339 -9.40 -14.61 -8.33
CA VAL A 339 -8.29 -15.10 -7.48
C VAL A 339 -8.76 -15.25 -6.04
N LYS A 340 -9.50 -14.27 -5.49
CA LYS A 340 -10.08 -14.37 -4.13
C LYS A 340 -11.05 -15.54 -4.00
N GLN A 341 -11.88 -15.78 -5.02
CA GLN A 341 -12.78 -16.94 -5.03
C GLN A 341 -12.02 -18.27 -5.10
N MET A 342 -10.94 -18.32 -5.87
CA MET A 342 -10.09 -19.50 -5.98
C MET A 342 -9.33 -19.78 -4.67
N GLN A 343 -8.81 -18.75 -4.01
CA GLN A 343 -8.20 -18.84 -2.67
C GLN A 343 -9.20 -19.38 -1.64
N ALA A 344 -10.43 -18.85 -1.60
CA ALA A 344 -11.47 -19.37 -0.70
C ALA A 344 -11.82 -20.85 -0.98
N THR A 345 -11.72 -21.27 -2.24
CA THR A 345 -11.96 -22.67 -2.62
C THR A 345 -10.81 -23.58 -2.16
N ILE A 346 -9.56 -23.14 -2.33
CA ILE A 346 -8.36 -23.84 -1.83
C ILE A 346 -8.42 -23.98 -0.31
N GLU A 347 -8.79 -22.92 0.41
CA GLU A 347 -8.87 -22.95 1.86
C GLU A 347 -9.94 -23.94 2.37
N ASN A 348 -11.08 -24.03 1.68
CA ASN A 348 -12.11 -25.02 1.98
C ASN A 348 -11.65 -26.47 1.66
N LEU A 349 -10.89 -26.67 0.59
CA LEU A 349 -10.32 -27.98 0.27
C LEU A 349 -9.28 -28.41 1.31
N ASN A 350 -8.42 -27.48 1.75
CA ASN A 350 -7.44 -27.74 2.81
C ASN A 350 -8.13 -28.11 4.12
N LYS A 351 -9.20 -27.40 4.51
CA LYS A 351 -9.99 -27.76 5.71
C LYS A 351 -10.58 -29.17 5.62
N LYS A 352 -11.09 -29.57 4.45
CA LYS A 352 -11.60 -30.94 4.22
C LYS A 352 -10.48 -31.98 4.27
N GLN A 353 -9.30 -31.65 3.72
CA GLN A 353 -8.13 -32.52 3.77
C GLN A 353 -7.64 -32.71 5.20
N ASP A 354 -7.59 -31.65 6.01
CA ASP A 354 -7.23 -31.71 7.43
C ASP A 354 -8.22 -32.55 8.25
N GLU A 355 -9.52 -32.43 7.96
CA GLU A 355 -10.55 -33.30 8.56
C GLU A 355 -10.36 -34.77 8.16
N ALA A 356 -10.07 -35.05 6.89
CA ALA A 356 -9.79 -36.41 6.42
C ALA A 356 -8.53 -36.99 7.08
N ILE A 357 -7.47 -36.20 7.21
CA ILE A 357 -6.23 -36.61 7.91
C ILE A 357 -6.53 -36.90 9.39
N LYS A 358 -7.29 -36.04 10.08
CA LYS A 358 -7.70 -36.29 11.48
C LYS A 358 -8.53 -37.57 11.63
N ASN A 359 -9.41 -37.87 10.68
CA ASN A 359 -10.20 -39.09 10.70
C ASN A 359 -9.34 -40.33 10.46
N LEU A 360 -8.42 -40.30 9.49
CA LEU A 360 -7.47 -41.39 9.24
C LEU A 360 -6.51 -41.60 10.42
N GLN A 361 -6.08 -40.54 11.10
CA GLN A 361 -5.27 -40.65 12.31
C GLN A 361 -6.04 -41.35 13.44
N LYS A 362 -7.33 -41.02 13.63
CA LYS A 362 -8.19 -41.72 14.59
C LYS A 362 -8.39 -43.19 14.23
N GLU A 363 -8.60 -43.48 12.96
CA GLU A 363 -8.74 -44.86 12.47
C GLU A 363 -7.47 -45.68 12.68
N ASN A 364 -6.30 -45.10 12.39
CA ASN A 364 -5.01 -45.74 12.67
C ASN A 364 -4.79 -46.00 14.16
N GLU A 365 -5.16 -45.07 15.04
CA GLU A 365 -5.10 -45.31 16.49
C GLU A 365 -6.08 -46.41 16.93
N ASN A 366 -7.29 -46.48 16.34
CA ASN A 366 -8.22 -47.56 16.60
C ASN A 366 -7.67 -48.92 16.14
N LEU A 367 -7.14 -49.00 14.92
CA LEU A 367 -6.52 -50.23 14.39
C LEU A 367 -5.31 -50.66 15.21
N LYS A 368 -4.49 -49.71 15.68
CA LYS A 368 -3.36 -49.98 16.57
C LYS A 368 -3.82 -50.56 17.91
N ASN A 369 -4.91 -50.04 18.46
CA ASN A 369 -5.51 -50.60 19.68
C ASN A 369 -6.09 -52.00 19.42
N GLU A 370 -6.71 -52.24 18.26
CA GLU A 370 -7.24 -53.54 17.87
C GLU A 370 -6.12 -54.58 17.66
N ILE A 371 -5.03 -54.20 16.99
CA ILE A 371 -3.82 -55.02 16.86
C ILE A 371 -3.26 -55.36 18.25
N LYS A 372 -3.19 -54.38 19.16
CA LYS A 372 -2.70 -54.63 20.52
C LYS A 372 -3.60 -55.63 21.28
N ILE A 373 -4.92 -55.52 21.14
CA ILE A 373 -5.87 -56.48 21.72
C ILE A 373 -5.69 -57.87 21.10
N LEU A 374 -5.51 -57.95 19.78
CA LEU A 374 -5.25 -59.22 19.09
C LEU A 374 -3.91 -59.84 19.51
N GLU A 375 -2.85 -59.04 19.68
CA GLU A 375 -1.55 -59.49 20.19
C GLU A 375 -1.64 -59.96 21.65
N GLU A 376 -2.41 -59.28 22.50
CA GLU A 376 -2.67 -59.71 23.88
C GLU A 376 -3.48 -61.01 23.92
N ASN A 377 -4.49 -61.14 23.05
CA ASN A 377 -5.29 -62.37 22.89
C ASN A 377 -4.43 -63.54 22.36
N GLN A 378 -3.52 -63.28 21.43
CA GLN A 378 -2.59 -64.29 20.92
C GLN A 378 -1.61 -64.74 22.01
N LYS A 379 -1.08 -63.80 22.81
CA LYS A 379 -0.23 -64.12 23.97
C LYS A 379 -0.97 -64.91 25.05
N SER A 380 -2.26 -64.65 25.27
CA SER A 380 -3.06 -65.48 26.18
C SER A 380 -3.44 -66.84 25.58
N GLY A 381 -3.65 -66.93 24.26
CA GLY A 381 -3.95 -68.19 23.57
C GLY A 381 -2.76 -69.13 23.44
N GLU A 382 -1.54 -68.60 23.36
CA GLU A 382 -0.30 -69.39 23.37
C GLU A 382 0.13 -69.86 24.77
N ASN A 383 -0.42 -69.30 25.85
CA ASN A 383 -0.03 -69.65 27.23
C ASN A 383 -0.94 -70.69 27.91
N ASP A 384 -2.12 -70.96 27.34
CA ASP A 384 -3.09 -71.90 27.92
C ASP A 384 -3.25 -73.20 27.09
N GLY A 385 -2.53 -73.31 25.96
CA GLY A 385 -2.62 -74.43 25.02
C GLY A 385 -1.37 -75.30 24.85
N TRP A 386 -0.29 -75.00 25.59
CA TRP A 386 0.98 -75.76 25.56
C TRP A 386 1.33 -76.42 26.90
N GLY A 387 0.46 -76.29 27.91
CA GLY A 387 0.66 -76.93 29.21
C GLY A 387 0.53 -78.45 29.18
N ASP A 388 -0.28 -79.00 28.27
CA ASP A 388 -0.44 -80.46 28.15
C ASP A 388 0.70 -81.11 27.36
N ASP A 389 1.27 -80.44 26.37
CA ASP A 389 2.35 -80.99 25.53
C ASP A 389 3.72 -81.00 26.25
N GLU A 390 3.97 -80.09 27.19
CA GLU A 390 5.21 -80.09 27.99
C GLU A 390 5.23 -81.20 29.06
N ASP A 391 4.07 -81.50 29.64
CA ASP A 391 3.88 -82.64 30.55
C ASP A 391 3.94 -83.98 29.77
N GLU A 392 3.34 -84.05 28.57
CA GLU A 392 3.41 -85.25 27.73
C GLU A 392 4.84 -85.51 27.20
N ASN A 393 5.61 -84.45 26.92
CA ASN A 393 7.01 -84.57 26.49
C ASN A 393 7.95 -84.93 27.66
N THR A 394 7.65 -84.51 28.90
CA THR A 394 8.38 -84.99 30.08
C THR A 394 8.02 -86.44 30.44
N GLU A 395 6.75 -86.85 30.26
CA GLU A 395 6.30 -88.25 30.40
C GLU A 395 6.98 -89.17 29.37
N LEU A 396 6.99 -88.77 28.09
CA LEU A 396 7.66 -89.51 27.01
C LEU A 396 9.17 -89.61 27.24
N LYS A 397 9.81 -88.57 27.76
CA LYS A 397 11.23 -88.59 28.09
C LYS A 397 11.55 -89.55 29.24
N ASN A 398 10.69 -89.61 30.26
CA ASN A 398 10.80 -90.59 31.34
C ASN A 398 10.59 -92.03 30.86
N GLN A 399 9.66 -92.26 29.92
CA GLN A 399 9.47 -93.58 29.30
C GLN A 399 10.67 -94.01 28.45
N ILE A 400 11.29 -93.10 27.70
CA ILE A 400 12.51 -93.37 26.92
C ILE A 400 13.67 -93.76 27.85
N ASP A 401 13.82 -93.10 29.01
CA ASP A 401 14.87 -93.43 29.97
C ASP A 401 14.61 -94.76 30.70
N GLN A 402 13.35 -95.12 30.96
CA GLN A 402 12.98 -96.44 31.47
C GLN A 402 13.29 -97.54 30.45
N LEU A 403 12.87 -97.36 29.20
CA LEU A 403 13.12 -98.33 28.13
C LEU A 403 14.62 -98.51 27.87
N LYS A 404 15.44 -97.46 27.98
CA LYS A 404 16.90 -97.58 27.93
C LYS A 404 17.46 -98.46 29.04
N LYS A 405 16.99 -98.28 30.28
CA LYS A 405 17.44 -99.10 31.42
C LYS A 405 17.02 -100.56 31.28
N GLU A 406 15.81 -100.83 30.78
CA GLU A 406 15.39 -102.21 30.48
C GLU A 406 16.22 -102.83 29.37
N ASN A 407 16.52 -102.07 28.31
CA ASN A 407 17.32 -102.57 27.20
C ASN A 407 18.76 -102.90 27.65
N ASP A 408 19.36 -102.06 28.52
CA ASP A 408 20.66 -102.35 29.13
C ASP A 408 20.62 -103.60 30.02
N ASN A 409 19.51 -103.84 30.71
CA ASN A 409 19.33 -105.01 31.57
C ASN A 409 19.12 -106.30 30.76
N LEU A 410 18.32 -106.23 29.69
CA LEU A 410 18.14 -107.33 28.72
C LEU A 410 19.44 -107.66 28.01
N LYS A 411 20.24 -106.65 27.65
CA LYS A 411 21.56 -106.85 27.04
C LYS A 411 22.51 -107.61 27.99
N LYS A 412 22.49 -107.29 29.29
CA LYS A 412 23.22 -108.06 30.31
C LYS A 412 22.70 -109.49 30.45
N GLN A 413 21.38 -109.71 30.41
CA GLN A 413 20.81 -111.06 30.45
C GLN A 413 21.22 -111.89 29.22
N ILE A 414 21.19 -111.30 28.02
CA ILE A 414 21.65 -111.95 26.79
C ILE A 414 23.14 -112.31 26.92
N GLN A 415 23.96 -111.41 27.46
CA GLN A 415 25.39 -111.66 27.65
C GLN A 415 25.65 -112.79 28.65
N ASN A 416 24.88 -112.86 29.74
CA ASN A 416 24.95 -113.95 30.71
C ASN A 416 24.51 -115.29 30.09
N LEU A 417 23.39 -115.32 29.35
CA LEU A 417 22.91 -116.52 28.66
C LEU A 417 23.86 -116.98 27.55
N GLN A 418 24.56 -116.07 26.88
CA GLN A 418 25.61 -116.41 25.91
C GLN A 418 26.83 -117.06 26.59
N THR A 419 27.17 -116.60 27.80
CA THR A 419 28.25 -117.19 28.60
C THR A 419 27.85 -118.58 29.11
N GLU A 420 26.62 -118.75 29.61
CA GLU A 420 26.07 -120.03 30.06
C GLU A 420 25.95 -121.04 28.90
N ASN A 421 25.57 -120.59 27.69
CA ASN A 421 25.57 -121.44 26.50
C ASN A 421 26.97 -121.85 26.05
N GLN A 422 27.99 -121.01 26.26
CA GLN A 422 29.38 -121.37 25.99
C GLN A 422 29.85 -122.44 26.97
N GLU A 423 29.53 -122.31 28.27
CA GLU A 423 29.84 -123.30 29.29
C GLU A 423 29.12 -124.65 29.08
N LEU A 424 27.85 -124.64 28.64
CA LEU A 424 27.11 -125.87 28.31
C LEU A 424 27.66 -126.57 27.05
N LYS A 425 28.12 -125.81 26.04
CA LYS A 425 28.79 -126.37 24.86
C LYS A 425 30.19 -126.92 25.17
N GLU A 426 30.83 -126.44 26.22
CA GLU A 426 32.12 -126.93 26.69
C GLU A 426 31.94 -128.20 27.55
N ASN A 427 30.84 -128.32 28.30
CA ASN A 427 30.45 -129.52 29.06
C ASN A 427 29.87 -130.67 28.20
N GLN A 428 29.52 -130.43 26.93
CA GLN A 428 29.02 -131.46 26.00
C GLN A 428 30.11 -132.12 25.13
N LYS A 429 31.40 -131.83 25.38
CA LYS A 429 32.54 -132.43 24.64
C LYS A 429 33.28 -133.55 25.39
N GLU A 430 32.71 -134.07 26.49
CA GLU A 430 33.32 -135.15 27.30
C GLU A 430 32.41 -136.39 27.47
N ASP A 431 31.68 -136.80 26.43
CA ASP A 431 30.99 -138.12 26.49
C ASP A 431 30.91 -138.79 25.11
N ASP A 432 32.09 -139.13 24.56
CA ASP A 432 32.25 -139.95 23.36
C ASP A 432 32.66 -141.38 23.75
N GLY A 433 31.76 -142.35 23.57
CA GLY A 433 32.03 -143.79 23.55
C GLY A 433 30.94 -144.57 24.29
N TRP A 434 30.28 -145.60 23.76
CA TRP A 434 30.66 -146.68 22.85
C TRP A 434 29.39 -147.05 22.04
N GLY A 435 29.44 -147.30 20.73
CA GLY A 435 29.88 -148.57 20.15
C GLY A 435 28.69 -149.53 19.95
N ASP A 436 28.26 -149.75 18.71
CA ASP A 436 27.86 -151.09 18.27
C ASP A 436 27.84 -151.20 16.73
N ASP A 437 28.60 -152.20 16.25
CA ASP A 437 28.95 -152.47 14.86
C ASP A 437 27.86 -153.29 14.16
N ASN A 438 27.23 -152.73 13.11
CA ASN A 438 26.92 -153.48 11.87
C ASN A 438 26.28 -152.67 10.71
N ASN A 439 26.27 -151.32 10.77
CA ASN A 439 25.71 -150.48 9.69
C ASN A 439 26.73 -149.47 9.13
N THR A 440 28.02 -149.74 9.33
CA THR A 440 29.13 -148.80 9.19
C THR A 440 29.39 -148.37 7.75
N GLU A 441 29.02 -149.15 6.74
CA GLU A 441 29.42 -148.87 5.35
C GLU A 441 28.43 -147.96 4.59
N GLU A 442 27.15 -147.94 4.95
CA GLU A 442 26.21 -146.90 4.50
C GLU A 442 26.44 -145.58 5.24
N LEU A 443 26.69 -145.65 6.54
CA LEU A 443 27.06 -144.49 7.34
C LEU A 443 28.40 -143.88 6.89
N TYR A 444 29.38 -144.66 6.45
CA TYR A 444 30.62 -144.10 5.89
C TYR A 444 30.38 -143.32 4.59
N LYS A 445 29.49 -143.80 3.71
CA LYS A 445 29.14 -143.10 2.47
C LYS A 445 28.33 -141.83 2.73
N GLU A 446 27.42 -141.87 3.70
CA GLU A 446 26.63 -140.72 4.12
C GLU A 446 27.49 -139.70 4.87
N ILE A 447 28.41 -140.14 5.72
CA ILE A 447 29.42 -139.27 6.34
C ILE A 447 30.31 -138.64 5.27
N GLU A 448 30.71 -139.38 4.24
CA GLU A 448 31.55 -138.84 3.17
C GLU A 448 30.78 -137.86 2.25
N SER A 449 29.49 -138.09 2.00
CA SER A 449 28.63 -137.12 1.29
C SER A 449 28.36 -135.88 2.13
N LEU A 450 28.03 -136.05 3.42
CA LEU A 450 27.82 -134.95 4.36
C LEU A 450 29.10 -134.16 4.58
N LYS A 451 30.28 -134.80 4.56
CA LYS A 451 31.56 -134.09 4.67
C LYS A 451 31.87 -133.27 3.42
N LYS A 452 31.53 -133.78 2.23
CA LYS A 452 31.61 -133.01 0.98
C LYS A 452 30.61 -131.86 0.95
N GLU A 453 29.38 -132.10 1.39
CA GLU A 453 28.34 -131.06 1.50
C GLU A 453 28.71 -130.00 2.53
N ASN A 454 29.25 -130.39 3.67
CA ASN A 454 29.72 -129.47 4.70
C ASN A 454 30.94 -128.66 4.21
N GLN A 455 31.86 -129.27 3.44
CA GLN A 455 32.94 -128.52 2.78
C GLN A 455 32.41 -127.55 1.71
N LYS A 456 31.38 -127.95 0.96
CA LYS A 456 30.72 -127.08 0.00
C LYS A 456 30.05 -125.91 0.70
N LEU A 457 29.28 -126.16 1.76
CA LEU A 457 28.63 -125.14 2.58
C LEU A 457 29.63 -124.22 3.29
N ILE A 458 30.79 -124.72 3.74
CA ILE A 458 31.86 -123.88 4.30
C ILE A 458 32.45 -122.98 3.22
N SER A 459 32.61 -123.49 2.00
CA SER A 459 33.11 -122.70 0.87
C SER A 459 32.10 -121.64 0.45
N GLU A 460 30.83 -122.02 0.33
CA GLU A 460 29.70 -121.11 0.07
C GLU A 460 29.54 -120.07 1.18
N ASN A 461 29.71 -120.43 2.46
CA ASN A 461 29.67 -119.45 3.56
C ASN A 461 30.85 -118.49 3.52
N LYS A 462 32.04 -118.95 3.13
CA LYS A 462 33.20 -118.07 2.96
C LYS A 462 33.01 -117.12 1.80
N GLU A 463 32.45 -117.61 0.69
CA GLU A 463 32.14 -116.80 -0.49
C GLU A 463 31.01 -115.81 -0.21
N LEU A 464 29.94 -116.22 0.47
CA LEU A 464 28.87 -115.32 0.92
C LEU A 464 29.36 -114.28 1.92
N LYS A 465 30.27 -114.64 2.84
CA LYS A 465 30.87 -113.66 3.75
C LYS A 465 31.83 -112.71 3.05
N ALA A 466 32.57 -113.19 2.05
CA ALA A 466 33.42 -112.35 1.23
C ALA A 466 32.58 -111.36 0.41
N ASN A 467 31.51 -111.85 -0.24
CA ASN A 467 30.59 -111.03 -1.01
C ASN A 467 29.83 -110.05 -0.11
N GLN A 468 29.33 -110.45 1.06
CA GLN A 468 28.72 -109.51 2.01
C GLN A 468 29.69 -108.43 2.46
N LYS A 469 30.96 -108.78 2.67
CA LYS A 469 31.99 -107.81 3.08
C LYS A 469 32.31 -106.83 1.94
N GLU A 470 32.41 -107.32 0.71
CA GLU A 470 32.68 -106.50 -0.48
C GLU A 470 31.47 -105.61 -0.84
N GLU A 471 30.24 -106.10 -0.62
CA GLU A 471 28.99 -105.34 -0.85
C GLU A 471 28.73 -104.31 0.26
N THR A 472 29.24 -104.52 1.47
CA THR A 472 29.10 -103.56 2.59
C THR A 472 30.23 -102.54 2.69
N GLU A 473 31.46 -102.89 2.28
CA GLU A 473 32.63 -101.99 2.33
C GLU A 473 32.85 -101.26 0.98
N GLY A 474 32.39 -101.79 -0.15
CA GLY A 474 32.75 -101.29 -1.49
C GLY A 474 31.88 -100.19 -2.10
N TRP A 475 30.66 -99.95 -1.58
CA TRP A 475 29.69 -99.01 -2.20
C TRP A 475 29.20 -97.90 -1.25
N GLY A 476 29.69 -97.86 -0.01
CA GLY A 476 29.18 -96.95 1.01
C GLY A 476 30.19 -95.95 1.54
N GLU A 477 31.47 -96.32 1.66
CA GLU A 477 32.41 -95.49 2.43
C GLU A 477 32.85 -94.23 1.68
N ASP A 478 33.22 -94.33 0.40
CA ASP A 478 33.71 -93.18 -0.38
C ASP A 478 32.60 -92.14 -0.64
N GLU A 479 31.40 -92.56 -1.05
CA GLU A 479 30.26 -91.65 -1.22
C GLU A 479 29.82 -91.01 0.11
N THR A 480 29.90 -91.76 1.21
CA THR A 480 29.58 -91.22 2.54
C THR A 480 30.64 -90.22 3.01
N GLU A 481 31.91 -90.44 2.68
CA GLU A 481 33.01 -89.51 2.99
C GLU A 481 32.90 -88.21 2.15
N GLU A 482 32.59 -88.32 0.86
CA GLU A 482 32.32 -87.18 -0.02
C GLU A 482 31.12 -86.36 0.45
N LEU A 483 29.98 -87.02 0.75
CA LEU A 483 28.80 -86.34 1.28
C LEU A 483 29.06 -85.69 2.64
N LYS A 484 29.87 -86.30 3.52
CA LYS A 484 30.28 -85.67 4.79
C LYS A 484 31.12 -84.42 4.55
N SER A 485 32.06 -84.46 3.61
CA SER A 485 32.88 -83.31 3.24
C SER A 485 32.03 -82.18 2.65
N GLU A 486 31.07 -82.51 1.78
CA GLU A 486 30.13 -81.55 1.21
C GLU A 486 29.23 -80.93 2.28
N ILE A 487 28.67 -81.73 3.20
CA ILE A 487 27.88 -81.24 4.34
C ILE A 487 28.70 -80.27 5.19
N GLU A 488 29.96 -80.57 5.49
CA GLU A 488 30.80 -79.69 6.30
C GLU A 488 31.17 -78.40 5.55
N SER A 489 31.41 -78.47 4.23
CA SER A 489 31.60 -77.30 3.37
C SER A 489 30.37 -76.40 3.36
N LEU A 490 29.19 -76.97 3.08
CA LEU A 490 27.91 -76.26 3.07
C LEU A 490 27.60 -75.66 4.44
N LYS A 491 27.91 -76.37 5.53
CA LYS A 491 27.73 -75.87 6.89
C LYS A 491 28.62 -74.66 7.19
N ASN A 492 29.85 -74.66 6.69
CA ASN A 492 30.77 -73.53 6.84
C ASN A 492 30.37 -72.33 5.98
N GLU A 493 29.89 -72.58 4.75
CA GLU A 493 29.32 -71.54 3.89
C GLU A 493 28.07 -70.92 4.52
N ASN A 494 27.18 -71.73 5.08
CA ASN A 494 25.96 -71.25 5.73
C ASN A 494 26.29 -70.40 6.98
N LYS A 495 27.30 -70.79 7.78
CA LYS A 495 27.82 -69.94 8.87
C LYS A 495 28.35 -68.60 8.38
N LYS A 496 29.09 -68.59 7.25
CA LYS A 496 29.63 -67.37 6.64
C LYS A 496 28.49 -66.46 6.17
N LEU A 497 27.53 -67.01 5.44
CA LEU A 497 26.34 -66.29 4.98
C LEU A 497 25.51 -65.73 6.13
N LEU A 498 25.34 -66.47 7.24
CA LEU A 498 24.68 -65.97 8.45
C LEU A 498 25.43 -64.78 9.07
N SER A 499 26.76 -64.84 9.11
CA SER A 499 27.58 -63.73 9.64
C SER A 499 27.52 -62.48 8.74
N GLU A 500 27.50 -62.68 7.42
CA GLU A 500 27.37 -61.60 6.44
C GLU A 500 25.98 -60.98 6.49
N ASN A 501 24.91 -61.78 6.55
CA ASN A 501 23.54 -61.30 6.73
C ASN A 501 23.40 -60.48 8.02
N LYS A 502 24.04 -60.91 9.11
CA LYS A 502 24.03 -60.15 10.37
C LYS A 502 24.72 -58.80 10.19
N SER A 503 25.90 -58.76 9.57
CA SER A 503 26.64 -57.51 9.31
C SER A 503 25.88 -56.56 8.37
N LEU A 504 25.24 -57.09 7.33
CA LEU A 504 24.42 -56.31 6.41
C LEU A 504 23.20 -55.73 7.14
N LYS A 505 22.53 -56.54 7.96
CA LYS A 505 21.41 -56.09 8.79
C LYS A 505 21.82 -54.97 9.75
N ASP A 506 22.96 -55.11 10.42
CA ASP A 506 23.51 -54.09 11.32
C ASP A 506 23.93 -52.81 10.56
N SER A 507 24.32 -52.92 9.29
CA SER A 507 24.65 -51.78 8.45
C SER A 507 23.40 -51.04 7.97
N ILE A 508 22.36 -51.80 7.59
CA ILE A 508 21.05 -51.24 7.21
C ILE A 508 20.41 -50.50 8.38
N THR A 509 20.46 -51.05 9.60
CA THR A 509 19.90 -50.36 10.78
C THR A 509 20.61 -49.04 11.05
N LYS A 510 21.95 -49.04 11.05
CA LYS A 510 22.75 -47.80 11.24
C LYS A 510 22.47 -46.76 10.17
N LEU A 511 22.38 -47.17 8.91
CA LEU A 511 22.15 -46.26 7.79
C LEU A 511 20.74 -45.66 7.85
N ASN A 512 19.73 -46.46 8.24
CA ASN A 512 18.38 -45.96 8.48
C ASN A 512 18.30 -45.00 9.68
N GLU A 513 19.00 -45.29 10.77
CA GLU A 513 19.06 -44.41 11.94
C GLU A 513 19.75 -43.08 11.60
N SER A 514 20.87 -43.12 10.86
CA SER A 514 21.57 -41.92 10.39
C SER A 514 20.69 -41.09 9.46
N ASN A 515 20.13 -41.69 8.41
CA ASN A 515 19.28 -40.98 7.45
C ASN A 515 18.05 -40.36 8.14
N LYS A 516 17.48 -41.03 9.13
CA LYS A 516 16.36 -40.49 9.91
C LYS A 516 16.79 -39.29 10.76
N ALA A 517 17.97 -39.35 11.38
CA ALA A 517 18.51 -38.23 12.16
C ALA A 517 18.82 -37.02 11.27
N ASP A 518 19.47 -37.24 10.13
CA ASP A 518 19.82 -36.17 9.18
C ASP A 518 18.55 -35.54 8.58
N SER A 519 17.59 -36.36 8.14
CA SER A 519 16.31 -35.87 7.61
C SER A 519 15.52 -35.08 8.66
N GLN A 520 15.57 -35.50 9.93
CA GLN A 520 14.91 -34.77 11.02
C GLN A 520 15.59 -33.42 11.30
N ALA A 521 16.93 -33.38 11.26
CA ALA A 521 17.69 -32.15 11.46
C ALA A 521 17.42 -31.13 10.33
N ASP A 522 17.34 -31.59 9.08
CA ASP A 522 16.98 -30.74 7.95
C ASP A 522 15.54 -30.22 8.06
N LEU A 523 14.61 -31.07 8.51
CA LEU A 523 13.21 -30.70 8.72
C LEU A 523 13.07 -29.65 9.83
N ASP A 524 13.81 -29.78 10.93
CA ASP A 524 13.83 -28.79 12.01
C ASP A 524 14.47 -27.47 11.57
N LYS A 525 15.51 -27.53 10.73
CA LYS A 525 16.14 -26.33 10.14
C LYS A 525 15.19 -25.58 9.21
N ILE A 526 14.50 -26.30 8.31
CA ILE A 526 13.51 -25.71 7.38
C ILE A 526 12.33 -25.11 8.15
N LYS A 527 11.86 -25.77 9.22
CA LYS A 527 10.81 -25.22 10.08
C LYS A 527 11.22 -23.89 10.69
N LYS A 528 12.43 -23.82 11.26
CA LYS A 528 12.95 -22.58 11.83
C LYS A 528 13.08 -21.47 10.79
N GLU A 529 13.57 -21.80 9.59
CA GLU A 529 13.67 -20.83 8.49
C GLU A 529 12.30 -20.32 8.04
N ASN A 530 11.28 -21.18 8.00
CA ASN A 530 9.91 -20.78 7.71
C ASN A 530 9.32 -19.88 8.81
N GLU A 531 9.60 -20.16 10.08
CA GLU A 531 9.18 -19.29 11.20
C GLU A 531 9.83 -17.90 11.10
N ASP A 532 11.14 -17.84 10.82
CA ASP A 532 11.88 -16.59 10.63
C ASP A 532 11.37 -15.80 9.40
N LEU A 533 11.04 -16.49 8.30
CA LEU A 533 10.47 -15.86 7.10
C LEU A 533 9.05 -15.35 7.35
N GLN A 534 8.23 -16.10 8.09
CA GLN A 534 6.88 -15.67 8.46
C GLN A 534 6.94 -14.41 9.33
N GLN A 535 7.85 -14.35 10.31
CA GLN A 535 8.03 -13.16 11.13
C GLN A 535 8.43 -11.93 10.29
N LYS A 536 9.37 -12.10 9.35
CA LYS A 536 9.78 -11.01 8.43
C LYS A 536 8.64 -10.56 7.52
N LEU A 537 7.77 -11.48 7.08
CA LEU A 537 6.59 -11.17 6.29
C LEU A 537 5.63 -10.29 7.12
N ASP A 538 5.31 -10.71 8.34
CA ASP A 538 4.43 -9.97 9.24
C ASP A 538 4.98 -8.56 9.56
N GLU A 539 6.29 -8.43 9.80
CA GLU A 539 6.96 -7.14 10.01
C GLU A 539 6.89 -6.23 8.78
N THR A 540 6.97 -6.81 7.58
CA THR A 540 6.89 -6.07 6.31
C THR A 540 5.45 -5.61 6.05
N GLU A 541 4.46 -6.45 6.34
CA GLU A 541 3.04 -6.09 6.25
C GLU A 541 2.69 -4.94 7.21
N GLN A 542 3.20 -4.95 8.43
CA GLN A 542 3.00 -3.85 9.39
C GLN A 542 3.58 -2.53 8.88
N LYS A 543 4.81 -2.55 8.32
CA LYS A 543 5.42 -1.36 7.71
C LYS A 543 4.63 -0.87 6.49
N LEU A 544 4.07 -1.78 5.71
CA LEU A 544 3.24 -1.41 4.56
C LEU A 544 1.99 -0.65 5.00
N ILE A 545 1.30 -1.15 6.05
CA ILE A 545 0.13 -0.49 6.64
C ILE A 545 0.50 0.91 7.19
N GLU A 546 1.67 1.03 7.84
CA GLU A 546 2.15 2.32 8.35
C GLU A 546 2.42 3.32 7.22
N TYR A 547 3.04 2.88 6.12
CA TYR A 547 3.24 3.73 4.95
C TYR A 547 1.94 4.13 4.26
N GLU A 548 0.96 3.22 4.17
CA GLU A 548 -0.37 3.56 3.65
C GLU A 548 -1.07 4.64 4.49
N PHE A 549 -0.93 4.56 5.82
CA PHE A 549 -1.46 5.58 6.72
C PHE A 549 -0.79 6.94 6.51
N GLN A 550 0.54 6.98 6.46
CA GLN A 550 1.31 8.21 6.19
C GLN A 550 0.96 8.82 4.83
N LEU A 551 0.74 7.99 3.80
CA LEU A 551 0.32 8.45 2.48
C LEU A 551 -1.07 9.11 2.54
N GLY A 552 -1.99 8.54 3.33
CA GLY A 552 -3.30 9.11 3.57
C GLY A 552 -3.25 10.48 4.24
N ASP A 553 -2.39 10.65 5.25
CA ASP A 553 -2.18 11.93 5.93
C ASP A 553 -1.59 12.98 4.98
N LEU A 554 -0.54 12.63 4.23
CA LEU A 554 0.06 13.52 3.22
C LEU A 554 -0.93 13.94 2.14
N GLN A 555 -1.83 13.03 1.71
CA GLN A 555 -2.86 13.36 0.71
C GLN A 555 -3.93 14.31 1.28
N SER A 556 -4.26 14.18 2.56
CA SER A 556 -5.14 15.11 3.28
C SER A 556 -4.49 16.49 3.39
N GLU A 557 -3.22 16.55 3.79
CA GLU A 557 -2.44 17.79 3.87
C GLU A 557 -2.31 18.49 2.50
N ALA A 558 -2.02 17.74 1.43
CA ALA A 558 -1.97 18.28 0.07
C ALA A 558 -3.32 18.89 -0.35
N SER A 559 -4.43 18.26 0.04
CA SER A 559 -5.78 18.77 -0.21
C SER A 559 -6.05 20.07 0.57
N GLN A 560 -5.59 20.14 1.83
CA GLN A 560 -5.68 21.36 2.64
C GLN A 560 -4.83 22.49 2.05
N ALA A 561 -3.59 22.20 1.64
CA ALA A 561 -2.69 23.15 1.00
C ALA A 561 -3.31 23.73 -0.29
N LYS A 562 -3.95 22.89 -1.12
CA LYS A 562 -4.66 23.35 -2.32
C LYS A 562 -5.84 24.29 -1.99
N ASN A 563 -6.56 24.03 -0.90
CA ASN A 563 -7.63 24.90 -0.45
C ASN A 563 -7.11 26.23 0.10
N LEU A 564 -6.02 26.21 0.89
CA LEU A 564 -5.35 27.42 1.35
C LEU A 564 -4.82 28.24 0.18
N GLN A 565 -4.23 27.62 -0.83
CA GLN A 565 -3.76 28.31 -2.04
C GLN A 565 -4.92 29.01 -2.78
N LYS A 566 -6.08 28.36 -2.90
CA LYS A 566 -7.29 29.00 -3.47
C LYS A 566 -7.73 30.22 -2.65
N GLN A 567 -7.68 30.13 -1.32
CA GLN A 567 -8.02 31.26 -0.45
C GLN A 567 -7.01 32.41 -0.60
N VAL A 568 -5.70 32.11 -0.67
CA VAL A 568 -4.65 33.10 -0.89
C VAL A 568 -4.86 33.82 -2.23
N ASN A 569 -5.12 33.07 -3.31
CA ASN A 569 -5.38 33.67 -4.62
C ASN A 569 -6.62 34.58 -4.59
N LYS A 570 -7.70 34.16 -3.92
CA LYS A 570 -8.91 34.98 -3.76
C LYS A 570 -8.62 36.27 -2.99
N LEU A 571 -7.89 36.18 -1.88
CA LEU A 571 -7.50 37.35 -1.08
C LEU A 571 -6.58 38.29 -1.88
N LYS A 572 -5.70 37.74 -2.71
CA LYS A 572 -4.81 38.53 -3.57
C LYS A 572 -5.61 39.34 -4.60
N SER A 573 -6.56 38.72 -5.30
CA SER A 573 -7.45 39.43 -6.23
C SER A 573 -8.30 40.50 -5.53
N GLN A 574 -8.80 40.21 -4.32
CA GLN A 574 -9.51 41.21 -3.52
C GLN A 574 -8.61 42.39 -3.10
N ASN A 575 -7.34 42.14 -2.79
CA ASN A 575 -6.38 43.20 -2.49
C ASN A 575 -6.06 44.06 -3.71
N GLU A 576 -5.90 43.47 -4.88
CA GLU A 576 -5.71 44.19 -6.14
C GLU A 576 -6.92 45.07 -6.45
N GLU A 577 -8.14 44.56 -6.27
CA GLU A 577 -9.37 45.34 -6.47
C GLU A 577 -9.49 46.51 -5.48
N LEU A 578 -9.15 46.30 -4.21
CA LEU A 578 -9.11 47.37 -3.21
C LEU A 578 -8.00 48.39 -3.49
N GLN A 579 -6.86 47.97 -4.04
CA GLN A 579 -5.79 48.88 -4.45
C GLN A 579 -6.25 49.78 -5.61
N ASN A 580 -6.91 49.20 -6.62
CA ASN A 580 -7.46 49.97 -7.73
C ASN A 580 -8.53 50.97 -7.25
N GLN A 581 -9.43 50.54 -6.36
CA GLN A 581 -10.43 51.44 -5.77
C GLN A 581 -9.80 52.59 -4.96
N LEU A 582 -8.70 52.32 -4.25
CA LEU A 582 -7.95 53.36 -3.54
C LEU A 582 -7.28 54.34 -4.50
N GLU A 583 -6.74 53.86 -5.61
CA GLU A 583 -6.12 54.71 -6.64
C GLU A 583 -7.17 55.59 -7.33
N ASP A 584 -8.33 55.03 -7.68
CA ASP A 584 -9.46 55.78 -8.25
C ASP A 584 -9.93 56.88 -7.28
N LEU A 585 -10.20 56.54 -6.02
CA LEU A 585 -10.59 57.52 -5.01
C LEU A 585 -9.51 58.59 -4.77
N GLN A 586 -8.24 58.21 -4.85
CA GLN A 586 -7.14 59.16 -4.70
C GLN A 586 -7.09 60.13 -5.87
N ASN A 587 -7.38 59.67 -7.09
CA ASN A 587 -7.49 60.51 -8.28
C ASN A 587 -8.69 61.46 -8.18
N ASP A 588 -9.86 60.96 -7.74
CA ASP A 588 -11.07 61.78 -7.52
C ASP A 588 -10.78 62.92 -6.52
N VAL A 589 -10.12 62.62 -5.40
CA VAL A 589 -9.74 63.63 -4.39
C VAL A 589 -8.75 64.65 -4.95
N ILE A 590 -7.80 64.22 -5.79
CA ILE A 590 -6.86 65.13 -6.46
C ILE A 590 -7.61 66.06 -7.42
N GLU A 591 -8.57 65.53 -8.18
CA GLU A 591 -9.39 66.31 -9.12
C GLU A 591 -10.25 67.34 -8.38
N GLU A 592 -11.01 66.93 -7.36
CA GLU A 592 -11.79 67.84 -6.50
C GLU A 592 -10.89 68.90 -5.83
N SER A 593 -9.71 68.50 -5.34
CA SER A 593 -8.76 69.44 -4.73
C SER A 593 -8.23 70.47 -5.74
N ASN A 594 -8.03 70.09 -7.00
CA ASN A 594 -7.59 70.99 -8.06
C ASN A 594 -8.71 71.96 -8.47
N GLU A 595 -9.95 71.48 -8.58
CA GLU A 595 -11.12 72.31 -8.85
C GLU A 595 -11.33 73.35 -7.73
N ALA A 596 -11.31 72.91 -6.47
CA ALA A 596 -11.43 73.80 -5.32
C ALA A 596 -10.31 74.85 -5.27
N ARG A 597 -9.09 74.45 -5.65
CA ARG A 597 -7.96 75.37 -5.77
C ARG A 597 -8.17 76.40 -6.87
N GLN A 598 -8.61 76.00 -8.06
CA GLN A 598 -8.92 76.92 -9.16
C GLN A 598 -10.02 77.92 -8.78
N GLN A 599 -11.09 77.45 -8.12
CA GLN A 599 -12.13 78.33 -7.58
C GLN A 599 -11.58 79.32 -6.56
N THR A 600 -10.69 78.88 -5.67
CA THR A 600 -10.05 79.74 -4.67
C THR A 600 -9.18 80.81 -5.34
N GLU A 601 -8.39 80.44 -6.34
CA GLU A 601 -7.55 81.36 -7.11
C GLU A 601 -8.41 82.39 -7.85
N SER A 602 -9.51 81.96 -8.48
CA SER A 602 -10.51 82.85 -9.11
C SER A 602 -11.10 83.84 -8.09
N LEU A 603 -11.62 83.36 -6.96
CA LEU A 603 -12.19 84.22 -5.91
C LEU A 603 -11.16 85.18 -5.28
N GLN A 604 -9.88 84.77 -5.20
CA GLN A 604 -8.81 85.66 -4.74
C GLN A 604 -8.55 86.79 -5.74
N SER A 605 -8.51 86.46 -7.03
CA SER A 605 -8.37 87.47 -8.10
C SER A 605 -9.54 88.46 -8.12
N GLU A 606 -10.77 87.97 -7.97
CA GLU A 606 -11.96 88.79 -7.89
C GLU A 606 -11.93 89.70 -6.66
N ASN A 607 -11.56 89.16 -5.48
CA ASN A 607 -11.37 89.96 -4.28
C ASN A 607 -10.31 91.05 -4.44
N LYS A 608 -9.22 90.77 -5.17
CA LYS A 608 -8.19 91.76 -5.46
C LYS A 608 -8.74 92.89 -6.34
N THR A 609 -9.53 92.55 -7.36
CA THR A 609 -10.21 93.53 -8.23
C THR A 609 -11.20 94.37 -7.44
N LEU A 610 -12.10 93.74 -6.68
CA LEU A 610 -13.07 94.43 -5.83
C LEU A 610 -12.41 95.35 -4.81
N LYS A 611 -11.26 94.94 -4.26
CA LYS A 611 -10.47 95.78 -3.35
C LYS A 611 -9.87 97.00 -4.06
N MET A 612 -9.37 96.85 -5.29
CA MET A 612 -8.91 97.98 -6.09
C MET A 612 -10.05 98.94 -6.44
N GLU A 613 -11.24 98.42 -6.79
CA GLU A 613 -12.44 99.23 -7.04
C GLU A 613 -12.90 99.98 -5.78
N LEU A 614 -12.85 99.33 -4.62
CA LEU A 614 -13.15 99.94 -3.33
C LEU A 614 -12.14 101.06 -3.00
N ASP A 615 -10.84 100.81 -3.18
CA ASP A 615 -9.79 101.81 -2.95
C ASP A 615 -9.95 103.01 -3.90
N ASN A 616 -10.28 102.78 -5.17
CA ASN A 616 -10.56 103.84 -6.14
C ASN A 616 -11.80 104.65 -5.77
N SER A 617 -12.89 103.98 -5.38
CA SER A 617 -14.11 104.64 -4.93
C SER A 617 -13.87 105.45 -3.66
N THR A 618 -13.05 104.93 -2.74
CA THR A 618 -12.66 105.64 -1.51
C THR A 618 -11.85 106.89 -1.85
N LYS A 619 -10.89 106.81 -2.77
CA LYS A 619 -10.15 107.99 -3.27
C LYS A 619 -11.06 109.02 -3.91
N GLN A 620 -12.00 108.60 -4.75
CA GLN A 620 -12.98 109.54 -5.34
C GLN A 620 -13.82 110.24 -4.27
N ILE A 621 -14.24 109.52 -3.23
CA ILE A 621 -14.96 110.12 -2.10
C ILE A 621 -14.07 111.13 -1.37
N GLU A 622 -12.81 110.80 -1.10
CA GLU A 622 -11.85 111.72 -0.47
C GLU A 622 -11.60 112.97 -1.33
N GLU A 623 -11.44 112.82 -2.65
CA GLU A 623 -11.28 113.93 -3.60
C GLU A 623 -12.53 114.83 -3.62
N LEU A 624 -13.73 114.24 -3.70
CA LEU A 624 -14.98 114.97 -3.65
C LEU A 624 -15.18 115.67 -2.30
N GLN A 625 -14.79 115.04 -1.20
CA GLN A 625 -14.81 115.66 0.13
C GLN A 625 -13.87 116.87 0.21
N ALA A 626 -12.65 116.74 -0.31
CA ALA A 626 -11.68 117.83 -0.37
C ALA A 626 -12.17 118.97 -1.29
N GLU A 627 -12.82 118.65 -2.42
CA GLU A 627 -13.44 119.63 -3.30
C GLU A 627 -14.59 120.36 -2.59
N ILE A 628 -15.46 119.65 -1.88
CA ILE A 628 -16.52 120.24 -1.04
C ILE A 628 -15.92 121.17 0.02
N GLU A 629 -14.84 120.78 0.70
CA GLU A 629 -14.14 121.63 1.67
C GLU A 629 -13.52 122.87 1.02
N SER A 630 -12.93 122.72 -0.17
CA SER A 630 -12.38 123.85 -0.93
C SER A 630 -13.46 124.83 -1.39
N LEU A 631 -14.64 124.33 -1.80
CA LEU A 631 -15.80 125.14 -2.18
C LEU A 631 -16.42 125.84 -0.97
N LYS A 632 -16.45 125.18 0.19
CA LYS A 632 -16.82 125.82 1.47
C LYS A 632 -15.82 126.91 1.87
N ALA A 633 -14.52 126.70 1.64
CA ALA A 633 -13.50 127.70 1.92
C ALA A 633 -13.57 128.89 0.92
N ALA A 634 -13.82 128.62 -0.36
CA ALA A 634 -13.97 129.64 -1.40
C ALA A 634 -15.22 130.50 -1.20
N SER A 635 -16.33 129.93 -0.71
CA SER A 635 -17.53 130.69 -0.36
C SER A 635 -17.38 131.53 0.91
N SER A 636 -16.38 131.24 1.76
CA SER A 636 -16.08 132.02 2.97
C SER A 636 -15.19 133.26 2.75
N ASN A 637 -14.58 133.43 1.58
CA ASN A 637 -13.55 134.45 1.32
C ASN A 637 -13.91 135.59 0.34
N THR A 638 -15.20 135.78 0.03
CA THR A 638 -15.68 136.97 -0.72
C THR A 638 -16.56 137.88 0.14
N PRO A 639 -16.05 139.02 0.64
CA PRO A 639 -16.85 140.00 1.35
C PRO A 639 -17.48 140.97 0.34
N GLN A 640 -18.68 140.64 -0.16
CA GLN A 640 -19.77 141.57 -0.54
C GLN A 640 -20.76 140.88 -1.51
N ASN A 641 -21.67 140.07 -0.97
CA ASN A 641 -23.07 140.11 -1.39
C ASN A 641 -23.98 139.38 -0.37
N SER A 642 -24.72 140.18 0.40
CA SER A 642 -26.11 139.99 0.87
C SER A 642 -26.56 138.70 1.61
N PRO A 643 -27.49 138.83 2.59
CA PRO A 643 -27.94 137.75 3.47
C PRO A 643 -29.02 136.88 2.81
N ILE A 644 -28.64 135.95 1.94
CA ILE A 644 -29.54 134.87 1.46
C ILE A 644 -28.71 133.60 1.33
N GLN A 645 -28.23 133.02 2.44
CA GLN A 645 -27.66 131.66 2.41
C GLN A 645 -27.52 130.98 3.77
N ASN A 646 -28.18 131.51 4.81
CA ASN A 646 -28.23 130.90 6.15
C ASN A 646 -29.54 130.09 6.38
N GLN A 647 -30.24 129.72 5.31
CA GLN A 647 -31.45 128.86 5.36
C GLN A 647 -31.30 127.54 4.58
N SER A 648 -30.14 127.27 3.98
CA SER A 648 -29.93 126.06 3.15
C SER A 648 -29.03 125.01 3.81
N GLN A 649 -28.58 125.22 5.06
CA GLN A 649 -27.65 124.30 5.74
C GLN A 649 -28.11 123.73 7.08
N GLU A 650 -29.34 124.03 7.54
CA GLU A 650 -29.98 123.32 8.67
C GLU A 650 -31.18 122.44 8.22
N GLY A 651 -31.35 122.23 6.91
CA GLY A 651 -32.53 121.60 6.33
C GLY A 651 -32.45 120.11 6.01
N THR A 652 -31.28 119.48 5.92
CA THR A 652 -31.19 118.04 5.56
C THR A 652 -30.97 117.18 6.80
N SER A 653 -32.00 117.14 7.64
CA SER A 653 -32.26 116.10 8.63
C SER A 653 -32.30 114.71 7.93
N PRO A 654 -32.09 113.57 8.62
CA PRO A 654 -32.33 112.22 8.09
C PRO A 654 -33.69 112.02 7.39
N ASP A 655 -34.64 112.95 7.59
CA ASP A 655 -35.93 112.98 6.93
C ASP A 655 -35.89 113.30 5.43
N ASP A 656 -34.84 113.95 4.88
CA ASP A 656 -34.75 114.14 3.42
C ASP A 656 -34.31 112.88 2.67
N ARG A 657 -33.59 111.96 3.33
CA ARG A 657 -33.36 110.60 2.80
C ARG A 657 -34.64 109.78 2.84
N LYS A 658 -35.44 109.90 3.90
CA LYS A 658 -36.77 109.29 3.96
C LYS A 658 -37.75 109.92 2.99
N LEU A 659 -37.68 111.22 2.72
CA LEU A 659 -38.53 111.87 1.73
C LEU A 659 -38.08 111.57 0.30
N LYS A 660 -36.78 111.32 0.05
CA LYS A 660 -36.31 110.82 -1.24
C LYS A 660 -36.64 109.35 -1.46
N ASP A 661 -36.46 108.48 -0.46
CA ASP A 661 -36.95 107.09 -0.51
C ASP A 661 -38.48 107.05 -0.62
N HIS A 662 -39.19 107.96 0.07
CA HIS A 662 -40.65 108.03 -0.01
C HIS A 662 -41.17 108.69 -1.29
N SER A 663 -40.49 109.69 -1.88
CA SER A 663 -40.84 110.26 -3.19
C SER A 663 -40.47 109.32 -4.33
N GLU A 664 -39.39 108.54 -4.17
CA GLU A 664 -39.06 107.45 -5.06
C GLU A 664 -40.07 106.29 -4.96
N THR A 665 -40.73 106.08 -3.81
CA THR A 665 -41.84 105.11 -3.71
C THR A 665 -43.23 105.67 -4.05
N ASN A 666 -43.44 106.99 -4.13
CA ASN A 666 -44.78 107.61 -4.32
C ASN A 666 -44.95 108.53 -5.55
N GLU A 667 -43.91 108.86 -6.33
CA GLU A 667 -44.12 109.40 -7.67
C GLU A 667 -44.47 108.25 -8.61
N SER A 668 -45.73 108.27 -9.08
CA SER A 668 -46.38 107.38 -10.05
C SER A 668 -45.61 106.12 -10.40
N VAL A 669 -46.17 104.96 -10.02
CA VAL A 669 -45.85 103.62 -10.54
C VAL A 669 -45.40 103.69 -12.01
N SER A 670 -44.10 103.90 -12.21
CA SER A 670 -43.47 103.93 -13.52
C SER A 670 -43.11 102.47 -13.82
N PRO A 671 -43.32 101.99 -15.06
CA PRO A 671 -42.96 100.62 -15.45
C PRO A 671 -41.53 100.24 -15.08
N GLU A 672 -40.61 101.20 -14.95
CA GLU A 672 -39.22 100.95 -14.55
C GLU A 672 -39.07 100.48 -13.10
N LYS A 673 -39.81 101.04 -12.13
CA LYS A 673 -39.73 100.59 -10.74
C LYS A 673 -40.44 99.26 -10.52
N HIS A 674 -41.51 99.02 -11.28
CA HIS A 674 -42.11 97.70 -11.33
C HIS A 674 -41.13 96.69 -11.90
N ALA A 675 -40.43 97.01 -12.98
CA ALA A 675 -39.40 96.13 -13.56
C ALA A 675 -38.23 95.87 -12.60
N GLU A 676 -37.85 96.84 -11.79
CA GLU A 676 -36.76 96.67 -10.82
C GLU A 676 -37.16 95.82 -9.62
N ILE A 677 -38.39 96.01 -9.10
CA ILE A 677 -38.97 95.13 -8.07
C ILE A 677 -39.20 93.72 -8.62
N GLU A 678 -39.66 93.60 -9.86
CA GLU A 678 -39.86 92.33 -10.57
C GLU A 678 -38.53 91.60 -10.77
N LYS A 679 -37.47 92.32 -11.17
CA LYS A 679 -36.11 91.77 -11.23
C LYS A 679 -35.59 91.31 -9.87
N HIS A 680 -35.86 92.06 -8.80
CA HIS A 680 -35.48 91.65 -7.44
C HIS A 680 -36.26 90.42 -6.97
N LEU A 681 -37.56 90.34 -7.30
CA LEU A 681 -38.40 89.19 -7.04
C LEU A 681 -37.96 87.96 -7.85
N ASP A 682 -37.54 88.14 -9.09
CA ASP A 682 -36.98 87.06 -9.93
C ASP A 682 -35.69 86.51 -9.34
N VAL A 683 -34.80 87.39 -8.86
CA VAL A 683 -33.56 86.98 -8.18
C VAL A 683 -33.87 86.22 -6.88
N MET A 684 -34.79 86.72 -6.05
CA MET A 684 -35.21 86.00 -4.84
C MET A 684 -35.89 84.67 -5.16
N THR A 685 -36.70 84.62 -6.22
CA THR A 685 -37.38 83.41 -6.67
C THR A 685 -36.37 82.37 -7.16
N ALA A 686 -35.34 82.80 -7.90
CA ALA A 686 -34.24 81.94 -8.33
C ALA A 686 -33.44 81.39 -7.14
N GLN A 687 -33.15 82.22 -6.13
CA GLN A 687 -32.49 81.77 -4.90
C GLN A 687 -33.34 80.76 -4.12
N ILE A 688 -34.66 80.97 -4.01
CA ILE A 688 -35.57 80.03 -3.36
C ILE A 688 -35.63 78.70 -4.13
N LEU A 689 -35.67 78.74 -5.47
CA LEU A 689 -35.63 77.54 -6.31
C LEU A 689 -34.33 76.76 -6.15
N GLN A 690 -33.20 77.46 -6.09
CA GLN A 690 -31.88 76.86 -5.87
C GLN A 690 -31.81 76.16 -4.51
N MET A 691 -32.22 76.84 -3.42
CA MET A 691 -32.26 76.25 -2.08
C MET A 691 -33.20 75.05 -2.01
N LYS A 692 -34.32 75.08 -2.75
CA LYS A 692 -35.26 73.96 -2.80
C LYS A 692 -34.66 72.75 -3.51
N LYS A 693 -33.95 72.96 -4.62
CA LYS A 693 -33.23 71.91 -5.34
C LYS A 693 -32.16 71.26 -4.45
N GLU A 694 -31.36 72.06 -3.77
CA GLU A 694 -30.34 71.57 -2.81
C GLU A 694 -30.97 70.77 -1.65
N GLY A 695 -32.13 71.21 -1.16
CA GLY A 695 -32.90 70.47 -0.15
C GLY A 695 -33.42 69.11 -0.64
N GLU A 696 -33.89 69.02 -1.88
CA GLU A 696 -34.34 67.77 -2.51
C GLU A 696 -33.17 66.80 -2.77
N GLU A 697 -32.01 67.34 -3.15
CA GLU A 697 -30.78 66.59 -3.40
C GLU A 697 -30.20 66.02 -2.10
N MET A 698 -30.13 66.82 -1.02
CA MET A 698 -29.77 66.34 0.31
C MET A 698 -30.73 65.27 0.83
N SER A 699 -32.04 65.42 0.61
CA SER A 699 -33.04 64.42 1.01
C SER A 699 -32.82 63.08 0.27
N SER A 700 -32.49 63.13 -1.02
CA SER A 700 -32.21 61.95 -1.83
C SER A 700 -30.93 61.24 -1.37
N GLN A 701 -29.87 62.00 -1.05
CA GLN A 701 -28.64 61.45 -0.48
C GLN A 701 -28.90 60.79 0.90
N LEU A 702 -29.71 61.42 1.76
CA LEU A 702 -30.05 60.89 3.07
C LEU A 702 -30.82 59.55 2.95
N GLN A 703 -31.73 59.42 1.97
CA GLN A 703 -32.42 58.17 1.69
C GLN A 703 -31.46 57.08 1.20
N LYS A 704 -30.49 57.41 0.35
CA LYS A 704 -29.47 56.46 -0.13
C LYS A 704 -28.63 55.91 1.02
N VAL A 705 -28.08 56.79 1.86
CA VAL A 705 -27.30 56.42 3.05
C VAL A 705 -28.13 55.59 4.03
N THR A 706 -29.42 55.91 4.20
CA THR A 706 -30.32 55.12 5.06
C THR A 706 -30.54 53.71 4.53
N LYS A 707 -30.65 53.54 3.20
CA LYS A 707 -30.78 52.22 2.57
C LYS A 707 -29.49 51.40 2.72
N GLU A 708 -28.33 52.00 2.44
CA GLU A 708 -27.02 51.37 2.61
C GLU A 708 -26.78 50.91 4.05
N ASN A 709 -27.12 51.74 5.04
CA ASN A 709 -27.03 51.36 6.46
C ASN A 709 -27.92 50.16 6.82
N ASN A 710 -29.11 50.05 6.23
CA ASN A 710 -30.00 48.91 6.47
C ASN A 710 -29.46 47.63 5.82
N ASP A 711 -28.85 47.72 4.64
CA ASP A 711 -28.26 46.58 3.96
C ASP A 711 -26.96 46.11 4.66
N LEU A 712 -26.15 47.05 5.17
CA LEU A 712 -25.00 46.74 6.02
C LEU A 712 -25.43 46.02 7.32
N LYS A 713 -26.49 46.47 7.98
CA LYS A 713 -27.05 45.78 9.17
C LYS A 713 -27.46 44.34 8.85
N LYS A 714 -28.09 44.09 7.69
CA LYS A 714 -28.44 42.72 7.26
C LYS A 714 -27.20 41.88 6.98
N ARG A 715 -26.18 42.46 6.34
CA ARG A 715 -24.89 41.79 6.05
C ARG A 715 -24.18 41.39 7.34
N ILE A 716 -24.11 42.28 8.33
CA ILE A 716 -23.52 42.00 9.65
C ILE A 716 -24.24 40.82 10.32
N LYS A 717 -25.58 40.83 10.33
CA LYS A 717 -26.36 39.73 10.91
C LYS A 717 -26.09 38.39 10.23
N SER A 718 -26.01 38.37 8.89
CA SER A 718 -25.71 37.15 8.13
C SER A 718 -24.30 36.61 8.42
N LEU A 719 -23.31 37.49 8.58
CA LEU A 719 -21.94 37.10 8.91
C LEU A 719 -21.82 36.56 10.34
N GLU A 720 -22.60 37.10 11.29
CA GLU A 720 -22.68 36.56 12.66
C GLU A 720 -23.29 35.15 12.67
N GLU A 721 -24.35 34.92 11.88
CA GLU A 721 -24.97 33.60 11.73
C GLU A 721 -23.99 32.59 11.10
N GLU A 722 -23.26 32.98 10.05
CA GLU A 722 -22.25 32.13 9.39
C GLU A 722 -21.06 31.80 10.31
N LYS A 723 -20.58 32.79 11.07
CA LYS A 723 -19.52 32.59 12.07
C LYS A 723 -19.94 31.57 13.13
N ASN A 724 -21.16 31.69 13.64
CA ASN A 724 -21.69 30.78 14.66
C ASN A 724 -21.85 29.35 14.10
N ALA A 725 -22.30 29.21 12.85
CA ALA A 725 -22.41 27.90 12.18
C ALA A 725 -21.03 27.25 11.98
N SER A 726 -20.03 28.00 11.52
CA SER A 726 -18.66 27.50 11.33
C SER A 726 -18.02 27.06 12.65
N GLN A 727 -18.27 27.79 13.74
CA GLN A 727 -17.77 27.42 15.06
C GLN A 727 -18.44 26.14 15.61
N ALA A 728 -19.74 25.96 15.37
CA ALA A 728 -20.44 24.72 15.71
C ALA A 728 -19.93 23.52 14.91
N GLN A 729 -19.60 23.72 13.63
CA GLN A 729 -19.05 22.66 12.78
C GLN A 729 -17.67 22.21 13.27
N LYS A 730 -16.79 23.14 13.63
CA LYS A 730 -15.46 22.80 14.20
C LYS A 730 -15.56 21.96 15.47
N LEU A 731 -16.47 22.31 16.39
CA LEU A 731 -16.70 21.55 17.61
C LEU A 731 -17.21 20.13 17.31
N HIS A 732 -18.01 19.96 16.27
CA HIS A 732 -18.51 18.65 15.86
C HIS A 732 -17.40 17.78 15.25
N GLU A 733 -16.55 18.35 14.39
CA GLU A 733 -15.40 17.65 13.80
C GLU A 733 -14.39 17.21 14.87
N GLU A 734 -14.12 18.06 15.86
CA GLU A 734 -13.24 17.76 16.99
C GLU A 734 -13.78 16.63 17.88
N TYR A 735 -15.10 16.58 18.08
CA TYR A 735 -15.78 15.48 18.79
C TYR A 735 -15.67 14.14 18.05
N GLU A 736 -15.89 14.12 16.73
CA GLU A 736 -15.80 12.89 15.93
C GLU A 736 -14.36 12.37 15.83
N LEU A 737 -13.35 13.26 15.81
CA LEU A 737 -11.95 12.87 15.82
C LEU A 737 -11.56 12.15 17.12
N MET A 738 -11.99 12.68 18.28
CA MET A 738 -11.73 12.04 19.58
C MET A 738 -12.48 10.71 19.73
N LYS A 739 -13.69 10.59 19.20
CA LYS A 739 -14.45 9.33 19.21
C LYS A 739 -13.73 8.22 18.43
N LYS A 740 -13.09 8.56 17.30
CA LYS A 740 -12.27 7.61 16.53
C LYS A 740 -11.02 7.17 17.28
N GLN A 741 -10.35 8.08 17.99
CA GLN A 741 -9.18 7.74 18.82
C GLN A 741 -9.53 6.82 20.00
N ASN A 742 -10.73 6.92 20.57
CA ASN A 742 -11.17 6.06 21.68
C ASN A 742 -11.79 4.71 21.28
N SER A 743 -11.91 4.41 19.98
CA SER A 743 -12.60 3.20 19.49
C SER A 743 -11.68 2.12 18.92
N GLN A 744 -10.36 2.19 19.15
CA GLN A 744 -9.45 1.11 18.75
C GLN A 744 -9.62 -0.12 19.67
N PRO A 745 -9.96 -1.31 19.14
CA PRO A 745 -10.05 -2.53 19.94
C PRO A 745 -8.66 -3.04 20.30
N GLN A 746 -8.29 -3.00 21.59
CA GLN A 746 -7.13 -3.72 22.09
C GLN A 746 -7.42 -5.23 22.01
N LYS A 747 -6.66 -5.95 21.17
CA LYS A 747 -6.63 -7.42 21.17
C LYS A 747 -6.01 -7.89 22.49
N GLU A 748 -6.77 -8.71 23.21
CA GLU A 748 -6.35 -9.41 24.43
C GLU A 748 -5.32 -10.49 24.07
N GLU A 749 -4.07 -10.31 24.49
CA GLU A 749 -3.16 -11.43 24.73
C GLU A 749 -3.15 -11.74 26.23
N LYS A 750 -3.54 -12.98 26.53
CA LYS A 750 -3.52 -13.58 27.86
C LYS A 750 -2.13 -14.12 28.14
N GLU A 751 -1.42 -13.51 29.09
CA GLU A 751 -0.47 -14.24 29.94
C GLU A 751 -0.66 -13.81 31.40
N GLU A 752 -0.84 -14.82 32.25
CA GLU A 752 -0.94 -14.70 33.71
C GLU A 752 0.44 -14.35 34.29
N ILE A 753 0.52 -13.29 35.11
CA ILE A 753 1.07 -13.22 36.49
C ILE A 753 0.84 -11.78 37.04
N HIS A 754 0.25 -11.71 38.26
CA HIS A 754 -0.14 -10.59 39.17
C HIS A 754 0.34 -9.09 39.02
N PRO A 755 -0.41 -8.12 39.65
CA PRO A 755 -0.57 -6.68 39.27
C PRO A 755 0.05 -5.68 40.30
N PRO A 756 -0.29 -4.36 40.40
CA PRO A 756 -0.99 -3.41 39.50
C PRO A 756 -0.22 -2.07 39.30
N VAL A 757 -0.09 -1.57 38.06
CA VAL A 757 0.32 -0.15 37.82
C VAL A 757 -0.55 0.53 36.76
N LYS A 758 -1.06 -0.21 35.77
CA LYS A 758 -1.77 0.37 34.62
C LYS A 758 -3.22 0.85 34.88
N GLN A 759 -3.82 0.57 36.05
CA GLN A 759 -5.15 1.09 36.39
C GLN A 759 -5.12 2.49 37.02
N GLU A 760 -3.99 2.97 37.52
CA GLU A 760 -3.90 4.32 38.10
C GLU A 760 -3.76 5.40 37.04
N GLU A 761 -2.96 5.17 35.99
CA GLU A 761 -2.79 6.14 34.89
C GLU A 761 -4.09 6.41 34.14
N GLN A 762 -4.90 5.37 33.89
CA GLN A 762 -6.19 5.52 33.21
C GLN A 762 -7.22 6.25 34.08
N LYS A 763 -7.22 6.02 35.41
CA LYS A 763 -8.05 6.78 36.36
C LYS A 763 -7.59 8.23 36.48
N GLN A 764 -6.29 8.47 36.43
CA GLN A 764 -5.71 9.81 36.56
C GLN A 764 -6.00 10.65 35.30
N SER A 765 -5.90 10.05 34.11
CA SER A 765 -6.34 10.67 32.86
C SER A 765 -7.83 10.99 32.85
N ASP A 766 -8.69 10.10 33.36
CA ASP A 766 -10.14 10.33 33.39
C ASP A 766 -10.54 11.41 34.40
N ILE A 767 -9.82 11.51 35.53
CA ILE A 767 -9.98 12.60 36.52
C ILE A 767 -9.53 13.93 35.92
N GLU A 768 -8.38 13.97 35.23
CA GLU A 768 -7.84 15.19 34.63
C GLU A 768 -8.75 15.71 33.50
N PHE A 769 -9.30 14.83 32.68
CA PHE A 769 -10.31 15.17 31.68
C PHE A 769 -11.57 15.75 32.32
N LYS A 770 -12.15 15.07 33.32
CA LYS A 770 -13.35 15.55 34.03
C LYS A 770 -13.11 16.91 34.66
N PHE A 771 -11.92 17.15 35.24
CA PHE A 771 -11.55 18.42 35.85
C PHE A 771 -11.44 19.56 34.82
N ASN A 772 -10.77 19.32 33.68
CA ASN A 772 -10.63 20.32 32.62
C ASN A 772 -11.97 20.65 31.95
N TYR A 773 -12.81 19.65 31.70
CA TYR A 773 -14.16 19.87 31.19
C TYR A 773 -15.00 20.70 32.17
N LEU A 774 -14.98 20.36 33.47
CA LEU A 774 -15.71 21.11 34.49
C LEU A 774 -15.25 22.56 34.59
N LYS A 775 -13.94 22.81 34.45
CA LYS A 775 -13.37 24.16 34.49
C LYS A 775 -13.90 25.03 33.35
N GLU A 776 -13.87 24.54 32.11
CA GLU A 776 -14.39 25.30 30.97
C GLU A 776 -15.92 25.40 30.99
N ALA A 777 -16.63 24.33 31.37
CA ALA A 777 -18.09 24.36 31.50
C ALA A 777 -18.56 25.38 32.55
N LEU A 778 -17.87 25.50 33.68
CA LEU A 778 -18.17 26.52 34.71
C LEU A 778 -17.85 27.94 34.24
N LYS A 779 -16.76 28.12 33.48
CA LYS A 779 -16.41 29.42 32.90
C LYS A 779 -17.46 29.89 31.90
N HIS A 780 -17.94 29.00 31.03
CA HIS A 780 -19.05 29.28 30.13
C HIS A 780 -20.36 29.51 30.89
N PHE A 781 -20.65 28.69 31.90
CA PHE A 781 -21.83 28.87 32.75
C PHE A 781 -21.95 30.28 33.33
N CYS A 782 -20.84 30.92 33.73
CA CYS A 782 -20.87 32.29 34.25
C CYS A 782 -21.04 33.39 33.19
N GLN A 783 -20.88 33.09 31.90
CA GLN A 783 -20.88 34.07 30.80
C GLN A 783 -22.15 34.03 29.95
N GLU A 784 -22.91 32.93 30.02
CA GLU A 784 -24.09 32.70 29.19
C GLU A 784 -25.39 33.25 29.81
N ASP A 785 -26.44 33.38 28.99
CA ASP A 785 -27.77 33.79 29.45
C ASP A 785 -28.48 32.71 30.29
N GLU A 786 -29.50 33.09 31.05
CA GLU A 786 -30.19 32.24 32.03
C GLU A 786 -30.74 30.92 31.43
N ASN A 787 -31.26 30.94 30.20
CA ASN A 787 -31.78 29.73 29.58
C ASN A 787 -30.66 28.76 29.23
N THR A 788 -29.52 29.29 28.82
CA THR A 788 -28.32 28.53 28.49
C THR A 788 -27.66 27.99 29.77
N GLN A 789 -27.57 28.81 30.83
CA GLN A 789 -27.16 28.38 32.16
C GLN A 789 -28.01 27.20 32.66
N LYS A 790 -29.34 27.33 32.61
CA LYS A 790 -30.25 26.26 33.04
C LYS A 790 -30.04 24.93 32.30
N LYS A 791 -29.71 24.97 31.00
CA LYS A 791 -29.40 23.77 30.20
C LYS A 791 -28.05 23.16 30.57
N MET A 792 -27.09 23.97 31.02
CA MET A 792 -25.75 23.52 31.41
C MET A 792 -25.69 22.86 32.80
N ILE A 793 -26.65 23.14 33.70
CA ILE A 793 -26.67 22.56 35.06
C ILE A 793 -26.66 21.03 35.05
N ASN A 794 -27.50 20.41 34.20
CA ASN A 794 -27.64 18.95 34.18
C ASN A 794 -26.35 18.24 33.70
N PRO A 795 -25.71 18.64 32.58
CA PRO A 795 -24.39 18.13 32.20
C PRO A 795 -23.32 18.30 33.28
N ILE A 796 -23.21 19.49 33.89
CA ILE A 796 -22.20 19.79 34.92
C ILE A 796 -22.37 18.88 36.14
N LEU A 797 -23.60 18.74 36.65
CA LEU A 797 -23.87 17.90 37.82
C LEU A 797 -23.72 16.41 37.51
N THR A 798 -24.06 15.97 36.30
CA THR A 798 -23.86 14.57 35.87
C THR A 798 -22.38 14.20 35.88
N ILE A 799 -21.49 15.09 35.42
CA ILE A 799 -20.04 14.87 35.37
C ILE A 799 -19.42 14.88 36.77
N LEU A 800 -19.97 15.68 37.68
CA LEU A 800 -19.62 15.66 39.11
C LEU A 800 -20.11 14.41 39.85
N GLY A 801 -20.85 13.53 39.19
CA GLY A 801 -21.34 12.27 39.77
C GLY A 801 -22.57 12.43 40.66
N PHE A 802 -23.32 13.53 40.54
CA PHE A 802 -24.58 13.68 41.26
C PHE A 802 -25.62 12.69 40.75
N SER A 803 -26.41 12.13 41.65
CA SER A 803 -27.49 11.24 41.27
C SER A 803 -28.57 12.00 40.51
N LYS A 804 -29.32 11.30 39.66
CA LYS A 804 -30.43 11.89 38.90
C LYS A 804 -31.44 12.62 39.81
N SER A 805 -31.69 12.09 41.00
CA SER A 805 -32.54 12.74 42.02
C SER A 805 -31.95 14.04 42.56
N ASP A 806 -30.64 14.12 42.76
CA ASP A 806 -29.96 15.35 43.22
C ASP A 806 -30.00 16.43 42.14
N ILE A 807 -29.84 16.02 40.88
CA ILE A 807 -29.93 16.92 39.72
C ILE A 807 -31.35 17.49 39.62
N GLU A 808 -32.38 16.64 39.68
CA GLU A 808 -33.78 17.07 39.64
C GLU A 808 -34.14 18.00 40.81
N SER A 809 -33.66 17.69 42.01
CA SER A 809 -33.82 18.55 43.19
C SER A 809 -33.16 19.91 43.01
N THR A 810 -31.93 19.94 42.48
CA THR A 810 -31.17 21.17 42.23
C THR A 810 -31.83 22.02 41.16
N MET A 811 -32.32 21.41 40.07
CA MET A 811 -33.09 22.13 39.03
C MET A 811 -34.40 22.71 39.58
N GLN A 812 -35.10 22.00 40.47
CA GLN A 812 -36.30 22.53 41.13
C GLN A 812 -35.96 23.69 42.08
N GLN A 813 -34.83 23.64 42.78
CA GLN A 813 -34.37 24.73 43.64
C GLN A 813 -33.92 25.96 42.83
N TRP A 814 -33.25 25.75 41.70
CA TRP A 814 -32.89 26.80 40.74
C TRP A 814 -34.15 27.54 40.27
N ASP A 815 -35.15 26.80 39.80
CA ASP A 815 -36.43 27.37 39.34
C ASP A 815 -37.19 28.11 40.45
N LYS A 816 -37.12 27.61 41.70
CA LYS A 816 -37.71 28.30 42.86
C LYS A 816 -36.95 29.58 43.22
N SER A 817 -35.63 29.58 43.16
CA SER A 817 -34.78 30.71 43.53
C SER A 817 -34.87 31.83 42.48
N HIS A 818 -34.87 31.47 41.20
CA HIS A 818 -35.04 32.42 40.09
C HIS A 818 -36.44 33.05 40.08
N LYS A 819 -37.51 32.25 40.28
CA LYS A 819 -38.87 32.81 40.45
C LYS A 819 -38.99 33.77 41.63
N LYS A 820 -38.18 33.58 42.68
CA LYS A 820 -38.19 34.44 43.87
C LYS A 820 -37.39 35.73 43.68
N LEU A 821 -36.32 35.70 42.88
CA LEU A 821 -35.54 36.90 42.53
C LEU A 821 -36.29 37.82 41.55
N PHE A 822 -37.02 37.25 40.58
CA PHE A 822 -37.74 38.02 39.56
C PHE A 822 -39.22 38.27 39.87
N GLY A 823 -39.78 37.63 40.89
CA GLY A 823 -41.10 38.00 41.44
C GLY A 823 -41.08 39.21 42.38
N LEU A 824 -39.90 39.83 42.58
CA LEU A 824 -39.67 41.03 43.39
C LEU A 824 -39.26 42.26 42.55
N ILE A 825 -39.31 42.14 41.23
CA ILE A 825 -39.26 43.24 40.24
C ILE A 825 -40.64 43.31 39.59
#